data_AF-A0A929W1N3-F1
#
_entry.id   AF-A0A929W1N3-F1
#
_cell.length_a   1.000
_cell.length_b   1.000
_cell.length_c   1.000
_cell.angle_alpha   90.00
_cell.angle_beta   90.00
_cell.angle_gamma   90.00
#
_symmetry.space_group_name_H-M   'P 1'
#
loop_
_entity.id
_entity.type
_entity.pdbx_description
1 polymer ?
#
loop_
_entity_poly.entity_id
_entity_poly.type
_entity_poly.pdbx_seq_one_letter_code
_entity_poly.pdbx_strand_id
1 'polypeptide(L)'
;MQRIPTLLLLASLLATGSASASQLSMRSAQVDSTITKSSIVVAPSISYEHPVTKTVAEVKITGSTSYDDQVLESLSGLNVGDEIQIPGAALTSAVNRFLQSGYFSNVRVLVNRYEGNKVFLEIALTERPRLSEVTFSGVSKSDREELEKKTGLRKGTLISPNSLDRTRQLIKKYYDEKGFRDMKMSIQQTDAAGQAGYVNLAIDIDKSGKTGVRNIYFIGNEALTPHQLRMAMGKTNEGFSLARGRALSSLLKIFKQKKFVDADYKEDLQNLIKRYHAAGYRDAELLRDSIVPVPGTRKVDIYLRLNEGQKYFIKDIRFVGNTKYSSDVLSQLLAIRPGDVYDQKRLENRLTVDEDAVSNLYYNNGYIFAGVDPVETNIVGDSVSLEVRVSEGPQATIDKVKIRGNDIVYEEVVRRELYTKPGMLFSKEDLMNSFRILNQLGHFDAEKSIPKPVPNPQSGTVDIEYDLTPKSNDQLNLSIGWSQTGIIGSIGFTFTNFSIKNLFNPSMYKGIIPQGDGQKLSINGQTNARYYNQISLSFTDPWFGGKRPNLLSVSAFYSRQTAIDQRYYSGQVRNYGGYYGGYNPYYGYGGGYNNYYDQYGAGRGGLYEDSYDSDRSLSVIGVSIANGRRLNWPDNWFQLTASLNYTHYRLNNWTYNMFGNFHHGSANDINLELRLDRNSTDNPVYTRRGSEFSVSVSLTPPYSLFDKKDYSDPALPSA
;
A
#
# COMPACT_ATOMS: atom_id res chain seq x y z
N MET A 1 39.40 -4.14 -18.08
CA MET A 1 40.08 -2.85 -17.86
C MET A 1 40.29 -2.74 -16.34
N GLN A 2 41.48 -2.64 -15.73
CA GLN A 2 42.71 -1.88 -16.06
C GLN A 2 42.47 -0.36 -16.21
N ARG A 3 43.24 0.55 -15.58
CA ARG A 3 44.21 0.42 -14.46
C ARG A 3 44.60 1.83 -13.96
N ILE A 4 44.90 1.97 -12.65
CA ILE A 4 45.86 2.94 -12.05
C ILE A 4 45.42 4.44 -11.94
N PRO A 5 45.98 5.23 -10.96
CA PRO A 5 45.31 6.40 -10.36
C PRO A 5 46.17 7.71 -10.33
N THR A 6 46.62 8.16 -9.15
CA THR A 6 47.46 9.36 -8.79
C THR A 6 46.80 10.75 -8.93
N LEU A 7 47.21 11.84 -8.24
CA LEU A 7 48.36 12.13 -7.34
C LEU A 7 48.05 13.32 -6.35
N LEU A 8 49.07 13.76 -5.58
CA LEU A 8 49.25 15.01 -4.80
C LEU A 8 48.61 15.09 -3.39
N LEU A 9 49.19 15.75 -2.37
CA LEU A 9 50.57 16.13 -1.92
C LEU A 9 50.40 16.80 -0.51
N LEU A 10 51.33 17.08 0.43
CA LEU A 10 52.77 16.83 0.77
C LEU A 10 52.74 16.68 2.35
N ALA A 11 53.71 16.85 3.27
CA ALA A 11 55.13 17.18 3.26
C ALA A 11 55.92 16.58 4.45
N SER A 12 57.10 16.09 4.10
CA SER A 12 58.37 15.90 4.84
C SER A 12 58.74 16.87 5.98
N LEU A 13 59.33 16.34 7.07
CA LEU A 13 60.79 16.35 7.26
C LEU A 13 61.24 15.31 8.31
N LEU A 14 62.45 14.77 8.15
CA LEU A 14 63.14 13.91 9.13
C LEU A 14 64.53 14.53 9.37
N ALA A 15 64.94 14.66 10.63
CA ALA A 15 66.25 15.18 11.01
C ALA A 15 66.94 14.23 11.99
N THR A 16 68.20 13.92 11.72
CA THR A 16 69.05 13.06 12.56
C THR A 16 69.72 13.86 13.68
N GLY A 17 69.86 13.26 14.86
CA GLY A 17 70.60 13.85 15.98
C GLY A 17 71.21 12.75 16.84
N SER A 18 72.55 12.69 16.90
CA SER A 18 73.29 11.69 17.66
C SER A 18 73.39 12.07 19.15
N ALA A 19 73.49 11.06 20.01
CA ALA A 19 73.72 11.27 21.44
C ALA A 19 75.07 11.97 21.70
N SER A 20 75.10 12.86 22.68
CA SER A 20 76.32 13.47 23.20
C SER A 20 76.26 13.46 24.73
N ALA A 21 77.18 12.72 25.35
CA ALA A 21 77.32 12.71 26.80
C ALA A 21 78.16 13.91 27.25
N SER A 22 77.73 14.57 28.33
CA SER A 22 78.56 15.53 29.06
C SER A 22 78.36 15.35 30.56
N GLN A 23 79.46 15.22 31.29
CA GLN A 23 79.48 15.27 32.74
C GLN A 23 79.82 16.69 33.18
N LEU A 24 79.17 17.19 34.24
CA LEU A 24 79.79 17.81 35.42
C LEU A 24 78.76 18.61 36.22
N SER A 25 78.64 18.30 37.51
CA SER A 25 79.04 19.22 38.59
C SER A 25 78.41 18.76 39.91
N MET A 26 79.24 18.49 40.92
CA MET A 26 78.75 18.36 42.29
C MET A 26 78.64 19.76 42.91
N ARG A 27 77.44 20.15 43.34
CA ARG A 27 77.25 21.24 44.31
C ARG A 27 76.57 20.69 45.55
N SER A 28 77.21 20.92 46.69
CA SER A 28 76.64 20.65 48.01
C SER A 28 75.59 21.71 48.36
N ALA A 29 74.49 21.24 48.94
CA ALA A 29 73.57 22.04 49.74
C ALA A 29 73.23 21.19 50.98
N GLN A 30 73.18 21.80 52.16
CA GLN A 30 72.98 21.06 53.40
C GLN A 30 71.53 20.60 53.55
N VAL A 31 71.35 19.40 54.08
CA VAL A 31 70.04 18.92 54.54
C VAL A 31 69.71 19.62 55.86
N ASP A 32 68.69 20.46 55.86
CA ASP A 32 68.02 20.87 57.10
C ASP A 32 67.02 19.77 57.50
N SER A 33 67.05 19.34 58.75
CA SER A 33 66.59 18.02 59.18
C SER A 33 65.37 18.07 60.12
N THR A 34 64.21 18.45 59.58
CA THR A 34 62.92 18.38 60.29
C THR A 34 61.94 17.37 59.67
N ILE A 35 62.37 16.10 59.56
CA ILE A 35 61.48 15.01 59.13
C ILE A 35 60.51 14.63 60.25
N THR A 36 59.34 15.26 60.27
CA THR A 36 58.17 14.75 60.99
C THR A 36 57.69 13.48 60.27
N LYS A 37 58.15 12.30 60.70
CA LYS A 37 57.70 11.01 60.14
C LYS A 37 56.22 10.78 60.44
N SER A 38 55.34 11.20 59.54
CA SER A 38 53.95 10.73 59.53
C SER A 38 53.95 9.21 59.28
N SER A 39 53.40 8.45 60.22
CA SER A 39 53.22 7.00 60.05
C SER A 39 52.33 6.71 58.86
N ILE A 40 52.85 5.97 57.87
CA ILE A 40 52.09 5.46 56.74
C ILE A 40 51.20 4.31 57.25
N VAL A 41 49.89 4.45 57.11
CA VAL A 41 48.92 3.39 57.44
C VAL A 41 48.43 2.79 56.13
N VAL A 42 48.95 1.61 55.80
CA VAL A 42 48.50 0.81 54.65
C VAL A 42 47.27 0.01 55.07
N ALA A 43 46.22 -0.01 54.24
CA ALA A 43 44.92 -0.63 54.53
C ALA A 43 44.27 -0.16 55.88
N PRO A 44 43.86 1.13 55.98
CA PRO A 44 43.24 1.66 57.19
C PRO A 44 41.84 1.07 57.46
N SER A 45 41.49 0.92 58.74
CA SER A 45 40.13 0.61 59.17
C SER A 45 39.22 1.84 59.03
N ILE A 46 38.10 1.70 58.32
CA ILE A 46 37.13 2.76 58.08
C ILE A 46 35.93 2.57 59.02
N SER A 47 35.71 3.51 59.95
CA SER A 47 34.49 3.56 60.76
C SER A 47 33.48 4.52 60.13
N TYR A 48 32.23 4.07 59.99
CA TYR A 48 31.11 4.90 59.54
C TYR A 48 30.53 5.77 60.67
N GLU A 49 30.78 5.40 61.93
CA GLU A 49 30.34 6.13 63.12
C GLU A 49 31.26 7.31 63.44
N HIS A 50 32.55 7.18 63.10
CA HIS A 50 33.60 8.15 63.41
C HIS A 50 34.36 8.57 62.13
N PRO A 51 33.69 9.28 61.20
CA PRO A 51 34.28 9.66 59.92
C PRO A 51 35.39 10.71 60.08
N VAL A 52 36.49 10.53 59.35
CA VAL A 52 37.70 11.37 59.45
C VAL A 52 37.86 12.31 58.25
N THR A 53 38.27 13.55 58.48
CA THR A 53 38.65 14.48 57.41
C THR A 53 40.10 14.22 56.96
N LYS A 54 40.34 14.17 55.65
CA LYS A 54 41.65 14.01 55.02
C LYS A 54 41.77 14.81 53.73
N THR A 55 42.97 15.27 53.43
CA THR A 55 43.29 15.95 52.16
C THR A 55 43.60 14.91 51.09
N VAL A 56 42.95 14.98 49.92
CA VAL A 56 43.19 14.06 48.79
C VAL A 56 44.59 14.28 48.22
N ALA A 57 45.40 13.23 48.15
CA ALA A 57 46.74 13.27 47.57
C ALA A 57 46.87 12.52 46.24
N GLU A 58 46.03 11.51 46.02
CA GLU A 58 45.96 10.74 44.77
C GLU A 58 44.53 10.18 44.63
N VAL A 59 43.97 10.24 43.43
CA VAL A 59 42.73 9.55 43.04
C VAL A 59 43.05 8.66 41.85
N LYS A 60 43.36 7.39 42.12
CA LYS A 60 43.63 6.42 41.07
C LYS A 60 42.33 5.82 40.57
N ILE A 61 42.20 5.59 39.27
CA ILE A 61 41.02 4.94 38.67
C ILE A 61 41.44 3.59 38.08
N THR A 62 40.62 2.55 38.29
CA THR A 62 40.91 1.18 37.83
C THR A 62 39.65 0.50 37.30
N GLY A 63 39.79 -0.52 36.45
CA GLY A 63 38.65 -1.28 35.91
C GLY A 63 37.89 -0.63 34.74
N SER A 64 38.39 0.50 34.21
CA SER A 64 38.03 1.07 32.91
C SER A 64 39.15 0.83 31.90
N THR A 65 38.80 0.55 30.65
CA THR A 65 39.74 0.48 29.51
C THR A 65 39.18 1.10 28.22
N SER A 66 37.90 1.45 28.18
CA SER A 66 37.24 2.10 27.03
C SER A 66 37.23 3.63 27.06
N TYR A 67 37.73 4.25 28.14
CA TYR A 67 37.67 5.69 28.41
C TYR A 67 38.99 6.21 28.98
N ASP A 68 39.31 7.47 28.67
CA ASP A 68 40.54 8.16 29.11
C ASP A 68 40.48 8.54 30.59
N ASP A 69 41.58 8.30 31.33
CA ASP A 69 41.65 8.52 32.78
C ASP A 69 41.36 9.97 33.18
N GLN A 70 41.78 10.98 32.39
CA GLN A 70 41.50 12.40 32.71
C GLN A 70 40.00 12.72 32.65
N VAL A 71 39.27 12.05 31.76
CA VAL A 71 37.81 12.19 31.64
C VAL A 71 37.11 11.54 32.84
N LEU A 72 37.66 10.43 33.35
CA LEU A 72 37.15 9.73 34.53
C LEU A 72 37.46 10.50 35.82
N GLU A 73 38.66 11.04 35.98
CA GLU A 73 39.04 11.92 37.08
C GLU A 73 38.10 13.13 37.16
N SER A 74 37.89 13.82 36.03
CA SER A 74 36.94 14.92 35.90
C SER A 74 35.49 14.52 36.24
N LEU A 75 35.03 13.35 35.75
CA LEU A 75 33.69 12.81 36.05
C LEU A 75 33.52 12.44 37.53
N SER A 76 34.59 12.05 38.23
CA SER A 76 34.53 11.83 39.68
C SER A 76 34.20 13.11 40.44
N GLY A 77 34.71 14.27 39.96
CA GLY A 77 34.64 15.56 40.63
C GLY A 77 35.22 15.52 42.04
N LEU A 78 36.38 14.85 42.18
CA LEU A 78 37.31 14.89 43.31
C LEU A 78 38.66 15.37 42.77
N ASN A 79 39.27 16.40 43.36
CA ASN A 79 40.55 16.94 42.92
C ASN A 79 41.65 16.60 43.92
N VAL A 80 42.90 16.49 43.43
CA VAL A 80 44.07 16.42 44.31
C VAL A 80 44.24 17.77 45.03
N GLY A 81 44.22 17.74 46.36
CA GLY A 81 44.19 18.92 47.23
C GLY A 81 42.87 19.15 47.97
N ASP A 82 41.76 18.53 47.55
CA ASP A 82 40.46 18.69 48.22
C ASP A 82 40.49 18.11 49.65
N GLU A 83 39.89 18.79 50.62
CA GLU A 83 39.61 18.20 51.94
C GLU A 83 38.26 17.48 51.93
N ILE A 84 38.28 16.17 52.20
CA ILE A 84 37.10 15.31 52.17
C ILE A 84 36.91 14.57 53.49
N GLN A 85 35.67 14.28 53.83
CA GLN A 85 35.28 13.41 54.94
C GLN A 85 35.18 11.95 54.47
N ILE A 86 35.72 11.02 55.26
CA ILE A 86 35.81 9.60 54.91
C ILE A 86 35.28 8.74 56.07
N PRO A 87 34.17 7.98 55.86
CA PRO A 87 33.25 8.08 54.73
C PRO A 87 32.46 9.40 54.77
N GLY A 88 32.03 9.91 53.61
CA GLY A 88 31.36 11.21 53.54
C GLY A 88 30.83 11.60 52.16
N ALA A 89 30.06 12.69 52.11
CA ALA A 89 29.22 13.07 50.97
C ALA A 89 29.98 13.30 49.65
N ALA A 90 31.26 13.69 49.70
CA ALA A 90 32.10 13.84 48.50
C ALA A 90 32.28 12.49 47.77
N LEU A 91 32.57 11.42 48.50
CA LEU A 91 32.72 10.07 47.95
C LEU A 91 31.38 9.54 47.41
N THR A 92 30.28 9.75 48.14
CA THR A 92 28.93 9.41 47.68
C THR A 92 28.58 10.16 46.38
N SER A 93 28.98 11.43 46.27
CA SER A 93 28.75 12.24 45.06
C SER A 93 29.55 11.74 43.86
N ALA A 94 30.82 11.36 44.05
CA ALA A 94 31.64 10.75 43.00
C ALA A 94 31.04 9.42 42.50
N VAL A 95 30.65 8.53 43.42
CA VAL A 95 29.95 7.26 43.09
C VAL A 95 28.66 7.54 42.29
N ASN A 96 27.85 8.51 42.74
CA ASN A 96 26.62 8.88 42.06
C ASN A 96 26.86 9.44 40.65
N ARG A 97 27.88 10.28 40.43
CA ARG A 97 28.24 10.80 39.10
C ARG A 97 28.58 9.67 38.12
N PHE A 98 29.44 8.73 38.52
CA PHE A 98 29.78 7.57 37.69
C PHE A 98 28.56 6.68 37.40
N LEU A 99 27.68 6.44 38.38
CA LEU A 99 26.46 5.65 38.15
C LEU A 99 25.45 6.38 37.24
N GLN A 100 25.27 7.70 37.42
CA GLN A 100 24.37 8.53 36.60
C GLN A 100 24.85 8.69 35.16
N SER A 101 26.17 8.60 34.90
CA SER A 101 26.72 8.59 33.53
C SER A 101 26.20 7.44 32.66
N GLY A 102 25.70 6.36 33.29
CA GLY A 102 25.19 5.18 32.61
C GLY A 102 26.26 4.24 32.06
N TYR A 103 27.52 4.67 31.93
CA TYR A 103 28.62 3.86 31.36
C TYR A 103 29.08 2.71 32.26
N PHE A 104 28.83 2.79 33.57
CA PHE A 104 29.33 1.83 34.56
C PHE A 104 28.20 1.01 35.21
N SER A 105 28.48 -0.27 35.46
CA SER A 105 27.59 -1.25 36.09
C SER A 105 27.75 -1.28 37.61
N ASN A 106 28.96 -1.06 38.10
CA ASN A 106 29.35 -1.03 39.51
C ASN A 106 30.50 -0.01 39.69
N VAL A 107 30.56 0.63 40.86
CA VAL A 107 31.53 1.67 41.21
C VAL A 107 31.86 1.50 42.69
N ARG A 108 33.14 1.37 43.04
CA ARG A 108 33.61 1.24 44.43
C ARG A 108 34.76 2.21 44.68
N VAL A 109 34.70 2.94 45.79
CA VAL A 109 35.84 3.73 46.26
C VAL A 109 36.52 2.95 47.38
N LEU A 110 37.82 2.73 47.22
CA LEU A 110 38.71 2.07 48.16
C LEU A 110 39.71 3.09 48.71
N VAL A 111 40.17 2.88 49.94
CA VAL A 111 41.21 3.70 50.57
C VAL A 111 42.47 2.85 50.70
N ASN A 112 43.48 3.14 49.88
CA ASN A 112 44.65 2.28 49.78
C ASN A 112 45.64 2.53 50.94
N ARG A 113 45.85 3.81 51.31
CA ARG A 113 46.69 4.22 52.45
C ARG A 113 46.33 5.62 52.97
N TYR A 114 46.69 5.88 54.23
CA TYR A 114 46.81 7.22 54.79
C TYR A 114 48.28 7.58 55.04
N GLU A 115 48.65 8.83 54.78
CA GLU A 115 49.98 9.38 55.07
C GLU A 115 49.81 10.69 55.86
N GLY A 116 49.74 10.59 57.20
CA GLY A 116 49.45 11.72 58.07
C GLY A 116 48.03 12.28 57.85
N ASN A 117 47.93 13.47 57.24
CA ASN A 117 46.62 14.03 56.84
C ASN A 117 46.22 13.73 55.40
N LYS A 118 47.08 13.06 54.62
CA LYS A 118 46.81 12.74 53.22
C LYS A 118 46.11 11.40 53.06
N VAL A 119 45.22 11.30 52.06
CA VAL A 119 44.58 10.05 51.62
C VAL A 119 44.92 9.72 50.18
N PHE A 120 45.08 8.42 49.91
CA PHE A 120 45.22 7.84 48.58
C PHE A 120 43.99 6.99 48.29
N LEU A 121 43.19 7.41 47.32
CA LEU A 121 41.94 6.75 46.91
C LEU A 121 42.14 5.90 45.66
N GLU A 122 41.40 4.81 45.55
CA GLU A 122 41.23 4.07 44.30
C GLU A 122 39.74 3.92 43.97
N ILE A 123 39.34 4.35 42.78
CA ILE A 123 37.98 4.20 42.25
C ILE A 123 37.98 3.00 41.29
N ALA A 124 37.59 1.85 41.81
CA ALA A 124 37.41 0.62 41.05
C ALA A 124 36.05 0.67 40.34
N LEU A 125 36.10 0.90 39.03
CA LEU A 125 34.96 0.91 38.12
C LEU A 125 34.69 -0.50 37.56
N THR A 126 33.49 -0.68 37.03
CA THR A 126 33.15 -1.83 36.19
C THR A 126 32.29 -1.30 35.05
N GLU A 127 32.78 -1.36 33.81
CA GLU A 127 32.04 -0.88 32.64
C GLU A 127 30.71 -1.64 32.44
N ARG A 128 29.79 -1.07 31.66
CA ARG A 128 28.65 -1.80 31.10
C ARG A 128 29.04 -2.43 29.76
N PRO A 129 28.69 -3.70 29.52
CA PRO A 129 29.01 -4.33 28.25
C PRO A 129 28.22 -3.68 27.10
N ARG A 130 28.86 -3.61 25.93
CA ARG A 130 28.28 -3.11 24.69
C ARG A 130 27.73 -4.27 23.85
N LEU A 131 26.65 -4.03 23.14
CA LEU A 131 25.98 -5.02 22.30
C LEU A 131 26.80 -5.32 21.03
N SER A 132 27.24 -6.56 20.85
CA SER A 132 27.86 -7.02 19.59
C SER A 132 26.80 -7.44 18.57
N GLU A 133 25.92 -8.37 18.95
CA GLU A 133 24.86 -8.93 18.10
C GLU A 133 23.58 -9.23 18.91
N VAL A 134 22.43 -9.18 18.25
CA VAL A 134 21.13 -9.64 18.78
C VAL A 134 20.61 -10.74 17.88
N THR A 135 20.22 -11.89 18.45
CA THR A 135 19.58 -12.98 17.71
C THR A 135 18.15 -13.16 18.22
N PHE A 136 17.16 -12.99 17.34
CA PHE A 136 15.75 -13.23 17.67
C PHE A 136 15.30 -14.59 17.14
N SER A 137 14.90 -15.52 18.03
CA SER A 137 14.33 -16.82 17.69
C SER A 137 12.79 -16.81 17.79
N GLY A 138 12.11 -17.76 17.15
CA GLY A 138 10.63 -17.86 17.14
C GLY A 138 9.87 -16.77 16.34
N VAL A 139 10.58 -15.82 15.72
CA VAL A 139 10.00 -14.69 14.95
C VAL A 139 10.20 -14.84 13.43
N SER A 140 9.37 -14.16 12.64
CA SER A 140 9.59 -14.03 11.20
C SER A 140 10.63 -12.95 10.90
N LYS A 141 11.17 -12.92 9.67
CA LYS A 141 12.11 -11.87 9.24
C LYS A 141 11.51 -10.46 9.38
N SER A 142 10.26 -10.25 8.96
CA SER A 142 9.58 -8.96 9.10
C SER A 142 9.28 -8.61 10.56
N ASP A 143 8.92 -9.59 11.40
CA ASP A 143 8.73 -9.32 12.82
C ASP A 143 10.06 -8.91 13.49
N ARG A 144 11.19 -9.50 13.08
CA ARG A 144 12.54 -9.18 13.58
C ARG A 144 12.96 -7.75 13.22
N GLU A 145 12.88 -7.37 11.95
CA GLU A 145 13.25 -6.02 11.50
C GLU A 145 12.44 -4.91 12.20
N GLU A 146 11.14 -5.16 12.44
CA GLU A 146 10.29 -4.23 13.18
C GLU A 146 10.63 -4.20 14.69
N LEU A 147 11.01 -5.34 15.29
CA LEU A 147 11.46 -5.43 16.69
C LEU A 147 12.81 -4.74 16.93
N GLU A 148 13.79 -4.93 16.06
CA GLU A 148 15.08 -4.22 16.10
C GLU A 148 14.85 -2.70 16.04
N LYS A 149 13.96 -2.26 15.13
CA LYS A 149 13.58 -0.85 15.01
C LYS A 149 12.83 -0.29 16.23
N LYS A 150 11.92 -1.06 16.85
CA LYS A 150 11.13 -0.63 18.03
C LYS A 150 11.91 -0.68 19.34
N THR A 151 12.75 -1.70 19.55
CA THR A 151 13.56 -1.87 20.77
C THR A 151 14.76 -0.94 20.79
N GLY A 152 15.31 -0.59 19.62
CA GLY A 152 16.51 0.23 19.48
C GLY A 152 17.81 -0.54 19.74
N LEU A 153 17.75 -1.86 19.94
CA LEU A 153 18.93 -2.70 20.12
C LEU A 153 19.74 -2.77 18.82
N ARG A 154 20.85 -2.04 18.78
CA ARG A 154 21.81 -2.00 17.66
C ARG A 154 23.22 -2.31 18.15
N LYS A 155 24.09 -2.78 17.26
CA LYS A 155 25.52 -2.95 17.56
C LYS A 155 26.12 -1.67 18.15
N GLY A 156 26.84 -1.80 19.27
CA GLY A 156 27.39 -0.71 20.08
C GLY A 156 26.49 -0.19 21.22
N THR A 157 25.23 -0.61 21.32
CA THR A 157 24.32 -0.16 22.40
C THR A 157 24.78 -0.66 23.78
N LEU A 158 24.78 0.21 24.79
CA LEU A 158 25.12 -0.17 26.18
C LEU A 158 23.99 -1.02 26.81
N ILE A 159 24.36 -2.16 27.39
CA ILE A 159 23.41 -3.09 28.01
C ILE A 159 23.33 -2.85 29.53
N SER A 160 22.09 -2.80 30.03
CA SER A 160 21.75 -2.58 31.43
C SER A 160 20.47 -3.34 31.79
N PRO A 161 20.21 -3.66 33.06
CA PRO A 161 18.94 -4.28 33.47
C PRO A 161 17.73 -3.49 32.95
N ASN A 162 17.75 -2.17 33.09
CA ASN A 162 16.68 -1.28 32.64
C ASN A 162 16.47 -1.31 31.11
N SER A 163 17.53 -1.43 30.29
CA SER A 163 17.38 -1.55 28.84
C SER A 163 16.90 -2.95 28.41
N LEU A 164 17.22 -4.00 29.18
CA LEU A 164 16.62 -5.33 28.99
C LEU A 164 15.13 -5.34 29.40
N ASP A 165 14.74 -4.74 30.53
CA ASP A 165 13.34 -4.68 30.96
C ASP A 165 12.49 -3.80 30.05
N ARG A 166 13.01 -2.65 29.58
CA ARG A 166 12.38 -1.87 28.52
C ARG A 166 12.22 -2.69 27.24
N THR A 167 13.21 -3.51 26.87
CA THR A 167 13.11 -4.44 25.74
C THR A 167 12.00 -5.47 25.96
N ARG A 168 11.91 -6.08 27.15
CA ARG A 168 10.82 -7.02 27.51
C ARG A 168 9.45 -6.36 27.36
N GLN A 169 9.28 -5.15 27.89
CA GLN A 169 8.01 -4.40 27.78
C GLN A 169 7.66 -4.03 26.34
N LEU A 170 8.64 -3.62 25.52
CA LEU A 170 8.41 -3.26 24.12
C LEU A 170 8.08 -4.48 23.24
N ILE A 171 8.79 -5.60 23.41
CA ILE A 171 8.50 -6.86 22.73
C ILE A 171 7.13 -7.39 23.15
N LYS A 172 6.80 -7.36 24.45
CA LYS A 172 5.47 -7.77 24.92
C LYS A 172 4.37 -6.90 24.33
N LYS A 173 4.45 -5.57 24.48
CA LYS A 173 3.46 -4.62 23.93
C LYS A 173 3.22 -4.84 22.42
N TYR A 174 4.28 -5.08 21.66
CA TYR A 174 4.19 -5.36 20.24
C TYR A 174 3.47 -6.68 19.91
N TYR A 175 3.65 -7.73 20.72
CA TYR A 175 2.91 -8.98 20.55
C TYR A 175 1.48 -8.90 21.10
N ASP A 176 1.22 -8.13 22.15
CA ASP A 176 -0.12 -7.75 22.61
C ASP A 176 -0.88 -7.01 21.47
N GLU A 177 -0.25 -6.00 20.84
CA GLU A 177 -0.75 -5.28 19.65
C GLU A 177 -1.02 -6.23 18.46
N LYS A 178 -0.18 -7.26 18.25
CA LYS A 178 -0.39 -8.26 17.20
C LYS A 178 -1.42 -9.35 17.56
N GLY A 179 -1.88 -9.45 18.81
CA GLY A 179 -2.93 -10.37 19.30
C GLY A 179 -2.42 -11.67 19.93
N PHE A 180 -1.22 -11.65 20.52
CA PHE A 180 -0.53 -12.77 21.15
C PHE A 180 -0.28 -12.46 22.64
N ARG A 181 -1.35 -12.37 23.45
CA ARG A 181 -1.25 -11.89 24.85
C ARG A 181 -0.52 -12.86 25.79
N ASP A 182 -0.56 -14.15 25.42
CA ASP A 182 0.05 -15.25 26.15
C ASP A 182 1.53 -15.48 25.75
N MET A 183 2.12 -14.55 24.97
CA MET A 183 3.51 -14.62 24.49
C MET A 183 4.51 -14.67 25.65
N LYS A 184 5.44 -15.62 25.57
CA LYS A 184 6.54 -15.80 26.51
C LYS A 184 7.85 -15.47 25.81
N MET A 185 8.74 -14.79 26.54
CA MET A 185 10.07 -14.47 26.04
C MET A 185 11.15 -14.72 27.08
N SER A 186 12.30 -15.18 26.61
CA SER A 186 13.55 -15.19 27.36
C SER A 186 14.54 -14.18 26.76
N ILE A 187 15.45 -13.66 27.58
CA ILE A 187 16.64 -12.96 27.11
C ILE A 187 17.83 -13.59 27.81
N GLN A 188 18.72 -14.19 27.02
CA GLN A 188 20.00 -14.71 27.47
C GLN A 188 21.10 -13.75 27.03
N GLN A 189 22.04 -13.45 27.92
CA GLN A 189 23.22 -12.63 27.64
C GLN A 189 24.46 -13.51 27.74
N THR A 190 25.31 -13.47 26.71
CA THR A 190 26.59 -14.20 26.67
C THR A 190 27.71 -13.29 26.19
N ASP A 191 28.93 -13.52 26.65
CA ASP A 191 30.08 -12.68 26.27
C ASP A 191 30.47 -12.91 24.81
N ALA A 192 30.86 -11.84 24.11
CA ALA A 192 31.21 -11.90 22.71
C ALA A 192 32.63 -12.44 22.52
N ALA A 193 32.75 -13.65 21.95
CA ALA A 193 34.04 -14.29 21.70
C ALA A 193 34.97 -13.38 20.87
N GLY A 194 36.15 -13.08 21.42
CA GLY A 194 37.14 -12.19 20.80
C GLY A 194 36.90 -10.68 20.98
N GLN A 195 35.86 -10.25 21.71
CA GLN A 195 35.59 -8.83 21.98
C GLN A 195 35.33 -8.59 23.47
N ALA A 196 36.39 -8.29 24.22
CA ALA A 196 36.29 -7.91 25.63
C ALA A 196 35.39 -6.68 25.81
N GLY A 197 34.53 -6.69 26.83
CA GLY A 197 33.53 -5.64 27.05
C GLY A 197 32.32 -5.68 26.10
N TYR A 198 32.21 -6.67 25.22
CA TYR A 198 31.03 -6.87 24.36
C TYR A 198 30.25 -8.13 24.73
N VAL A 199 28.93 -8.08 24.53
CA VAL A 199 27.99 -9.20 24.76
C VAL A 199 27.06 -9.39 23.58
N ASN A 200 26.62 -10.64 23.39
CA ASN A 200 25.55 -11.02 22.49
C ASN A 200 24.25 -11.22 23.29
N LEU A 201 23.10 -10.88 22.69
CA LEU A 201 21.79 -11.10 23.27
C LEU A 201 20.97 -12.08 22.43
N ALA A 202 20.69 -13.27 22.98
CA ALA A 202 19.73 -14.20 22.40
C ALA A 202 18.35 -13.92 23.01
N ILE A 203 17.38 -13.62 22.14
CA ILE A 203 16.01 -13.27 22.52
C ILE A 203 15.07 -14.33 21.94
N ASP A 204 14.70 -15.29 22.79
CA ASP A 204 13.82 -16.40 22.43
C ASP A 204 12.37 -16.01 22.67
N ILE A 205 11.52 -16.11 21.64
CA ILE A 205 10.12 -15.65 21.68
C ILE A 205 9.17 -16.79 21.31
N ASP A 206 8.54 -17.40 22.32
CA ASP A 206 7.37 -18.25 22.12
C ASP A 206 6.12 -17.37 22.01
N LYS A 207 5.63 -17.22 20.78
CA LYS A 207 4.38 -16.50 20.49
C LYS A 207 3.14 -17.13 21.14
N SER A 208 3.23 -18.39 21.60
CA SER A 208 2.23 -19.14 22.37
C SER A 208 0.80 -19.16 21.82
N GLY A 209 0.59 -18.79 20.54
CA GLY A 209 -0.71 -18.77 19.87
C GLY A 209 -1.45 -17.42 19.99
N LYS A 210 -2.42 -17.19 19.09
CA LYS A 210 -3.24 -15.98 19.09
C LYS A 210 -4.38 -16.11 20.11
N THR A 211 -4.62 -15.06 20.88
CA THR A 211 -5.77 -14.97 21.79
C THR A 211 -7.02 -14.63 20.97
N GLY A 212 -8.11 -15.40 21.13
CA GLY A 212 -9.38 -15.17 20.42
C GLY A 212 -10.51 -14.68 21.34
N VAL A 213 -11.60 -14.15 20.76
CA VAL A 213 -12.83 -13.88 21.54
C VAL A 213 -13.67 -15.16 21.61
N ARG A 214 -14.13 -15.53 22.81
CA ARG A 214 -15.14 -16.58 23.02
C ARG A 214 -16.53 -15.99 22.90
N ASN A 215 -16.98 -15.25 23.93
CA ASN A 215 -18.30 -14.62 24.00
C ASN A 215 -18.19 -13.11 24.25
N ILE A 216 -19.16 -12.35 23.76
CA ILE A 216 -19.37 -10.94 24.14
C ILE A 216 -20.76 -10.80 24.78
N TYR A 217 -20.79 -10.36 26.03
CA TYR A 217 -22.01 -10.11 26.79
C TYR A 217 -22.27 -8.61 26.87
N PHE A 218 -23.47 -8.22 26.48
CA PHE A 218 -23.99 -6.86 26.61
C PHE A 218 -24.97 -6.85 27.78
N ILE A 219 -24.91 -5.82 28.61
CA ILE A 219 -25.68 -5.68 29.85
C ILE A 219 -26.28 -4.28 29.87
N GLY A 220 -27.59 -4.17 30.08
CA GLY A 220 -28.31 -2.90 29.98
C GLY A 220 -28.68 -2.52 28.55
N ASN A 221 -28.75 -3.49 27.61
CA ASN A 221 -29.27 -3.27 26.27
C ASN A 221 -30.70 -3.83 26.13
N GLU A 222 -31.66 -2.97 25.82
CA GLU A 222 -33.09 -3.31 25.63
C GLU A 222 -33.57 -2.87 24.25
N ALA A 223 -33.15 -1.68 23.80
CA ALA A 223 -33.48 -1.11 22.49
C ALA A 223 -32.74 -1.77 21.31
N LEU A 224 -31.46 -2.10 21.46
CA LEU A 224 -30.69 -2.79 20.42
C LEU A 224 -30.41 -4.25 20.77
N THR A 225 -30.64 -5.13 19.79
CA THR A 225 -30.40 -6.57 19.99
C THR A 225 -28.91 -6.88 20.11
N PRO A 226 -28.51 -7.87 20.91
CA PRO A 226 -27.11 -8.32 21.00
C PRO A 226 -26.51 -8.79 19.67
N HIS A 227 -27.32 -9.03 18.62
CA HIS A 227 -26.85 -9.30 17.27
C HIS A 227 -26.44 -8.02 16.53
N GLN A 228 -27.24 -6.94 16.62
CA GLN A 228 -26.90 -5.64 16.04
C GLN A 228 -25.62 -5.06 16.65
N LEU A 229 -25.43 -5.22 17.98
CA LEU A 229 -24.23 -4.79 18.68
C LEU A 229 -22.98 -5.57 18.24
N ARG A 230 -23.05 -6.91 18.15
CA ARG A 230 -21.97 -7.74 17.57
C ARG A 230 -21.67 -7.39 16.11
N MET A 231 -22.65 -6.93 15.33
CA MET A 231 -22.42 -6.52 13.95
C MET A 231 -21.74 -5.13 13.84
N ALA A 232 -21.92 -4.26 14.84
CA ALA A 232 -21.14 -3.01 14.96
C ALA A 232 -19.70 -3.30 15.42
N MET A 233 -19.49 -4.28 16.31
CA MET A 233 -18.17 -4.80 16.68
C MET A 233 -17.62 -5.76 15.60
N GLY A 234 -17.34 -5.19 14.43
CA GLY A 234 -17.01 -5.95 13.22
C GLY A 234 -15.68 -6.70 13.30
N LYS A 235 -14.67 -6.10 13.95
CA LYS A 235 -13.30 -6.65 14.04
C LYS A 235 -13.20 -7.65 15.20
N THR A 236 -13.74 -7.27 16.34
CA THR A 236 -13.72 -7.94 17.64
C THR A 236 -15.03 -8.69 17.85
N ASN A 237 -15.06 -9.92 17.34
CA ASN A 237 -16.29 -10.72 17.29
C ASN A 237 -16.00 -12.18 17.63
N GLU A 238 -17.01 -12.85 18.17
CA GLU A 238 -16.97 -14.26 18.56
C GLU A 238 -16.54 -15.16 17.40
N GLY A 239 -15.78 -16.22 17.70
CA GLY A 239 -15.52 -17.28 16.74
C GLY A 239 -16.81 -18.05 16.43
N PHE A 240 -17.49 -17.69 15.32
CA PHE A 240 -18.79 -18.26 14.96
C PHE A 240 -18.72 -19.79 14.80
N SER A 241 -19.36 -20.51 15.73
CA SER A 241 -19.41 -21.96 15.73
C SER A 241 -20.52 -22.47 14.81
N LEU A 242 -20.21 -23.48 13.99
CA LEU A 242 -21.16 -24.13 13.06
C LEU A 242 -22.39 -24.73 13.75
N ALA A 243 -22.34 -24.98 15.06
CA ALA A 243 -23.41 -25.61 15.85
C ALA A 243 -24.74 -24.82 15.90
N ARG A 244 -24.84 -23.62 15.30
CA ARG A 244 -26.07 -22.80 15.25
C ARG A 244 -26.66 -22.61 13.85
N GLY A 245 -26.72 -23.69 13.06
CA GLY A 245 -27.89 -24.00 12.23
C GLY A 245 -28.32 -23.04 11.10
N ARG A 246 -27.42 -22.22 10.53
CA ARG A 246 -27.71 -21.34 9.39
C ARG A 246 -26.60 -21.41 8.34
N ALA A 247 -26.78 -22.27 7.33
CA ALA A 247 -25.68 -22.71 6.46
C ALA A 247 -25.31 -21.76 5.28
N LEU A 248 -26.24 -20.94 4.80
CA LEU A 248 -26.16 -20.37 3.45
C LEU A 248 -25.40 -19.03 3.28
N SER A 249 -24.90 -18.41 4.36
CA SER A 249 -24.05 -17.20 4.29
C SER A 249 -22.57 -17.46 4.63
N SER A 250 -22.14 -18.72 4.55
CA SER A 250 -20.94 -19.21 5.25
C SER A 250 -19.61 -19.05 4.48
N LEU A 251 -19.63 -19.25 3.15
CA LEU A 251 -18.44 -19.60 2.36
C LEU A 251 -17.31 -18.55 2.36
N LEU A 252 -17.63 -17.26 2.50
CA LEU A 252 -16.66 -16.15 2.46
C LEU A 252 -15.99 -15.80 3.80
N LYS A 253 -16.38 -16.43 4.93
CA LYS A 253 -15.90 -16.04 6.28
C LYS A 253 -14.98 -17.05 6.96
N ILE A 254 -14.76 -18.22 6.35
CA ILE A 254 -14.04 -19.36 6.94
C ILE A 254 -12.53 -19.06 7.16
N PHE A 255 -11.90 -18.24 6.33
CA PHE A 255 -10.44 -18.05 6.31
C PHE A 255 -9.88 -16.95 7.24
N LYS A 256 -10.69 -16.31 8.09
CA LYS A 256 -10.20 -15.34 9.10
C LYS A 256 -10.49 -15.81 10.53
N GLN A 257 -9.49 -16.46 11.14
CA GLN A 257 -9.41 -16.58 12.60
C GLN A 257 -9.38 -15.17 13.22
N LYS A 258 -10.47 -14.76 13.87
CA LYS A 258 -10.56 -13.46 14.55
C LYS A 258 -9.69 -13.47 15.82
N LYS A 259 -8.54 -12.81 15.75
CA LYS A 259 -7.70 -12.48 16.91
C LYS A 259 -8.34 -11.35 17.71
N PHE A 260 -8.16 -11.35 19.02
CA PHE A 260 -8.43 -10.19 19.87
C PHE A 260 -7.24 -9.22 19.79
N VAL A 261 -7.50 -7.92 19.67
CA VAL A 261 -6.50 -6.85 19.52
C VAL A 261 -7.03 -5.60 20.21
N ASP A 262 -6.25 -5.00 21.10
CA ASP A 262 -6.71 -3.87 21.93
C ASP A 262 -7.04 -2.61 21.12
N ALA A 263 -6.40 -2.42 19.96
CA ALA A 263 -6.70 -1.31 19.04
C ALA A 263 -8.03 -1.52 18.30
N ASP A 264 -8.21 -2.69 17.66
CA ASP A 264 -9.45 -3.06 16.97
C ASP A 264 -10.65 -3.05 17.93
N TYR A 265 -10.45 -3.50 19.18
CA TYR A 265 -11.46 -3.48 20.24
C TYR A 265 -11.89 -2.06 20.63
N LYS A 266 -10.93 -1.14 20.85
CA LYS A 266 -11.24 0.26 21.19
C LYS A 266 -12.01 0.98 20.07
N GLU A 267 -11.69 0.69 18.81
CA GLU A 267 -12.44 1.20 17.67
C GLU A 267 -13.85 0.59 17.61
N ASP A 268 -14.00 -0.70 17.86
CA ASP A 268 -15.30 -1.37 17.92
C ASP A 268 -16.20 -0.88 19.06
N LEU A 269 -15.63 -0.47 20.21
CA LEU A 269 -16.39 0.21 21.27
C LEU A 269 -16.95 1.55 20.77
N GLN A 270 -16.17 2.34 20.03
CA GLN A 270 -16.68 3.57 19.40
C GLN A 270 -17.73 3.26 18.33
N ASN A 271 -17.55 2.20 17.53
CA ASN A 271 -18.51 1.78 16.51
C ASN A 271 -19.83 1.30 17.13
N LEU A 272 -19.79 0.70 18.33
CA LEU A 272 -20.97 0.33 19.11
C LEU A 272 -21.75 1.57 19.57
N ILE A 273 -21.08 2.58 20.14
CA ILE A 273 -21.75 3.82 20.55
C ILE A 273 -22.29 4.60 19.33
N LYS A 274 -21.51 4.69 18.24
CA LYS A 274 -21.99 5.24 16.95
C LYS A 274 -23.21 4.47 16.40
N ARG A 275 -23.34 3.17 16.68
CA ARG A 275 -24.52 2.37 16.29
C ARG A 275 -25.77 2.74 17.10
N TYR A 276 -25.63 3.17 18.35
CA TYR A 276 -26.72 3.72 19.16
C TYR A 276 -27.14 5.12 18.71
N HIS A 277 -26.19 6.01 18.46
CA HIS A 277 -26.47 7.35 17.92
C HIS A 277 -27.22 7.24 16.58
N ALA A 278 -26.77 6.34 15.69
CA ALA A 278 -27.47 5.99 14.44
C ALA A 278 -28.75 5.13 14.61
N ALA A 279 -29.32 5.10 15.82
CA ALA A 279 -30.65 4.57 16.12
C ALA A 279 -31.54 5.58 16.88
N GLY A 280 -31.06 6.80 17.11
CA GLY A 280 -31.73 7.85 17.88
C GLY A 280 -31.29 7.97 19.34
N TYR A 281 -30.38 7.13 19.81
CA TYR A 281 -29.94 7.10 21.21
C TYR A 281 -28.69 7.96 21.36
N ARG A 282 -28.90 9.27 21.56
CA ARG A 282 -27.83 10.28 21.70
C ARG A 282 -27.08 10.15 23.03
N ASP A 283 -27.78 9.83 24.10
CA ASP A 283 -27.23 9.75 25.45
C ASP A 283 -26.67 8.34 25.77
N ALA A 284 -26.36 7.54 24.73
CA ALA A 284 -25.89 6.18 24.88
C ALA A 284 -24.40 6.12 25.23
N GLU A 285 -24.07 5.47 26.33
CA GLU A 285 -22.72 5.44 26.90
C GLU A 285 -22.28 4.04 27.33
N LEU A 286 -20.96 3.82 27.33
CA LEU A 286 -20.33 2.63 27.88
C LEU A 286 -19.94 2.89 29.33
N LEU A 287 -20.81 2.52 30.27
CA LEU A 287 -20.59 2.69 31.71
C LEU A 287 -19.34 1.94 32.20
N ARG A 288 -19.09 0.74 31.67
CA ARG A 288 -17.93 -0.10 32.03
C ARG A 288 -17.72 -1.24 31.04
N ASP A 289 -16.47 -1.54 30.71
CA ASP A 289 -16.05 -2.80 30.11
C ASP A 289 -15.23 -3.68 31.07
N SER A 290 -15.10 -4.96 30.71
CA SER A 290 -14.24 -5.94 31.39
C SER A 290 -13.88 -7.08 30.46
N ILE A 291 -12.59 -7.40 30.36
CA ILE A 291 -12.06 -8.51 29.56
C ILE A 291 -11.56 -9.60 30.52
N VAL A 292 -12.10 -10.82 30.40
CA VAL A 292 -11.82 -11.93 31.33
C VAL A 292 -11.17 -13.09 30.55
N PRO A 293 -9.93 -13.52 30.87
CA PRO A 293 -9.33 -14.71 30.26
C PRO A 293 -10.06 -15.97 30.73
N VAL A 294 -10.34 -16.88 29.80
CA VAL A 294 -11.10 -18.11 30.05
C VAL A 294 -10.12 -19.24 30.40
N PRO A 295 -10.07 -19.72 31.66
CA PRO A 295 -9.05 -20.68 32.11
C PRO A 295 -8.93 -21.92 31.24
N GLY A 296 -7.70 -22.38 31.00
CA GLY A 296 -7.40 -23.52 30.14
C GLY A 296 -7.58 -23.27 28.63
N THR A 297 -7.99 -22.08 28.20
CA THR A 297 -8.16 -21.76 26.77
C THR A 297 -7.50 -20.43 26.39
N ARG A 298 -7.01 -20.32 25.15
CA ARG A 298 -6.46 -19.08 24.58
C ARG A 298 -7.57 -18.13 24.12
N LYS A 299 -8.56 -17.89 24.98
CA LYS A 299 -9.73 -17.06 24.67
C LYS A 299 -10.09 -16.12 25.81
N VAL A 300 -10.69 -14.98 25.45
CA VAL A 300 -11.30 -14.02 26.39
C VAL A 300 -12.81 -13.98 26.22
N ASP A 301 -13.52 -13.79 27.34
CA ASP A 301 -14.88 -13.29 27.36
C ASP A 301 -14.85 -11.77 27.58
N ILE A 302 -15.75 -11.04 26.94
CA ILE A 302 -15.87 -9.58 27.05
C ILE A 302 -17.24 -9.25 27.65
N TYR A 303 -17.28 -8.39 28.66
CA TYR A 303 -18.49 -7.91 29.31
C TYR A 303 -18.59 -6.40 29.14
N LEU A 304 -19.67 -5.93 28.51
CA LEU A 304 -19.92 -4.52 28.23
C LEU A 304 -21.20 -4.10 28.94
N ARG A 305 -21.10 -3.19 29.91
CA ARG A 305 -22.25 -2.57 30.57
C ARG A 305 -22.53 -1.22 29.93
N LEU A 306 -23.74 -1.09 29.40
CA LEU A 306 -24.21 0.06 28.64
C LEU A 306 -25.29 0.80 29.44
N ASN A 307 -25.44 2.07 29.13
CA ASN A 307 -26.66 2.84 29.35
C ASN A 307 -27.11 3.29 27.95
N GLU A 308 -28.32 2.94 27.52
CA GLU A 308 -28.82 3.30 26.19
C GLU A 308 -29.37 4.74 26.13
N GLY A 309 -29.67 5.34 27.28
CA GLY A 309 -30.37 6.63 27.35
C GLY A 309 -31.78 6.57 26.75
N GLN A 310 -32.36 7.74 26.50
CA GLN A 310 -33.64 7.86 25.81
C GLN A 310 -33.46 8.04 24.29
N LYS A 311 -34.50 7.68 23.52
CA LYS A 311 -34.52 7.84 22.07
C LYS A 311 -35.01 9.24 21.69
N TYR A 312 -34.28 9.91 20.81
CA TYR A 312 -34.59 11.26 20.34
C TYR A 312 -35.16 11.30 18.91
N PHE A 313 -36.00 12.31 18.69
CA PHE A 313 -36.60 12.67 17.41
C PHE A 313 -36.28 14.12 17.06
N ILE A 314 -36.26 14.43 15.77
CA ILE A 314 -36.02 15.78 15.27
C ILE A 314 -37.34 16.56 15.32
N LYS A 315 -37.35 17.65 16.08
CA LYS A 315 -38.52 18.52 16.27
C LYS A 315 -38.64 19.55 15.15
N ASP A 316 -37.55 20.26 14.88
CA ASP A 316 -37.44 21.30 13.88
C ASP A 316 -35.99 21.44 13.41
N ILE A 317 -35.80 21.93 12.18
CA ILE A 317 -34.49 22.20 11.57
C ILE A 317 -34.53 23.61 11.00
N ARG A 318 -33.65 24.49 11.48
CA ARG A 318 -33.50 25.89 11.01
C ARG A 318 -32.14 26.09 10.37
N PHE A 319 -32.11 26.50 9.10
CA PHE A 319 -30.89 27.03 8.48
C PHE A 319 -30.69 28.51 8.85
N VAL A 320 -29.46 28.90 9.15
CA VAL A 320 -29.06 30.27 9.51
C VAL A 320 -27.74 30.60 8.82
N GLY A 321 -27.61 31.81 8.27
CA GLY A 321 -26.40 32.29 7.59
C GLY A 321 -26.32 31.96 6.09
N ASN A 322 -27.27 31.18 5.56
CA ASN A 322 -27.46 30.99 4.14
C ASN A 322 -28.07 32.24 3.48
N THR A 323 -27.29 32.93 2.65
CA THR A 323 -27.74 34.08 1.85
C THR A 323 -27.82 33.77 0.36
N LYS A 324 -27.07 32.76 -0.10
CA LYS A 324 -27.00 32.34 -1.50
C LYS A 324 -28.14 31.42 -1.94
N TYR A 325 -28.64 30.58 -1.03
CA TYR A 325 -29.70 29.60 -1.28
C TYR A 325 -30.78 29.68 -0.19
N SER A 326 -32.06 29.58 -0.57
CA SER A 326 -33.16 29.59 0.40
C SER A 326 -33.14 28.34 1.28
N SER A 327 -33.62 28.49 2.51
CA SER A 327 -33.71 27.40 3.48
C SER A 327 -34.57 26.25 2.97
N ASP A 328 -35.57 26.50 2.11
CA ASP A 328 -36.40 25.45 1.49
C ASP A 328 -35.59 24.52 0.59
N VAL A 329 -34.66 25.07 -0.22
CA VAL A 329 -33.77 24.30 -1.09
C VAL A 329 -32.80 23.46 -0.25
N LEU A 330 -32.24 24.05 0.82
CA LEU A 330 -31.35 23.34 1.74
C LEU A 330 -32.08 22.24 2.51
N SER A 331 -33.33 22.45 2.93
CA SER A 331 -34.18 21.44 3.58
C SER A 331 -34.56 20.30 2.63
N GLN A 332 -34.86 20.59 1.36
CA GLN A 332 -35.12 19.56 0.34
C GLN A 332 -33.87 18.71 0.10
N LEU A 333 -32.70 19.34 -0.06
CA LEU A 333 -31.43 18.66 -0.28
C LEU A 333 -30.98 17.83 0.93
N LEU A 334 -31.20 18.34 2.16
CA LEU A 334 -30.93 17.60 3.39
C LEU A 334 -31.71 16.28 3.45
N ALA A 335 -32.95 16.26 2.96
CA ALA A 335 -33.84 15.09 2.95
C ALA A 335 -34.04 14.44 4.34
N ILE A 336 -34.12 15.27 5.38
CA ILE A 336 -34.46 14.93 6.77
C ILE A 336 -35.62 15.84 7.19
N ARG A 337 -36.61 15.29 7.91
CA ARG A 337 -37.86 16.01 8.25
C ARG A 337 -38.11 16.03 9.77
N PRO A 338 -38.88 17.02 10.28
CA PRO A 338 -39.54 16.92 11.58
C PRO A 338 -40.26 15.57 11.73
N GLY A 339 -40.08 14.93 12.89
CA GLY A 339 -40.57 13.58 13.20
C GLY A 339 -39.63 12.43 12.78
N ASP A 340 -38.59 12.67 11.97
CA ASP A 340 -37.55 11.67 11.75
C ASP A 340 -36.78 11.40 13.07
N VAL A 341 -36.29 10.16 13.24
CA VAL A 341 -35.40 9.79 14.36
C VAL A 341 -34.08 10.57 14.26
N TYR A 342 -33.55 11.05 15.39
CA TYR A 342 -32.30 11.81 15.43
C TYR A 342 -31.06 10.91 15.22
N ASP A 343 -30.83 10.53 13.97
CA ASP A 343 -29.59 9.88 13.52
C ASP A 343 -28.54 10.95 13.22
N GLN A 344 -27.67 11.22 14.20
CA GLN A 344 -26.54 12.14 14.10
C GLN A 344 -25.64 11.82 12.90
N LYS A 345 -25.44 10.53 12.59
CA LYS A 345 -24.59 10.12 11.47
C LYS A 345 -25.26 10.41 10.12
N ARG A 346 -26.56 10.13 9.98
CA ARG A 346 -27.33 10.52 8.78
C ARG A 346 -27.30 12.04 8.61
N LEU A 347 -27.45 12.82 9.69
CA LEU A 347 -27.37 14.28 9.64
C LEU A 347 -25.99 14.74 9.14
N GLU A 348 -24.90 14.26 9.73
CA GLU A 348 -23.53 14.56 9.28
C GLU A 348 -23.32 14.16 7.81
N ASN A 349 -23.74 12.94 7.42
CA ASN A 349 -23.66 12.45 6.05
C ASN A 349 -24.38 13.36 5.05
N ARG A 350 -25.64 13.75 5.32
CA ARG A 350 -26.44 14.65 4.47
C ARG A 350 -25.92 16.09 4.43
N LEU A 351 -25.13 16.51 5.42
CA LEU A 351 -24.53 17.85 5.45
C LEU A 351 -23.18 17.92 4.75
N THR A 352 -22.30 16.89 4.87
CA THR A 352 -20.90 16.99 4.41
C THR A 352 -20.33 15.80 3.62
N VAL A 353 -20.86 14.58 3.76
CA VAL A 353 -20.19 13.34 3.29
C VAL A 353 -20.77 12.76 2.00
N ASP A 354 -22.11 12.72 1.89
CA ASP A 354 -22.81 12.15 0.72
C ASP A 354 -22.47 12.94 -0.57
N GLU A 355 -22.63 12.33 -1.75
CA GLU A 355 -22.33 13.01 -3.02
C GLU A 355 -23.29 14.18 -3.30
N ASP A 356 -24.54 14.09 -2.83
CA ASP A 356 -25.55 15.15 -2.85
C ASP A 356 -25.70 15.88 -1.50
N ALA A 357 -24.66 15.88 -0.66
CA ALA A 357 -24.67 16.58 0.62
C ALA A 357 -24.80 18.10 0.49
N VAL A 358 -25.40 18.75 1.51
CA VAL A 358 -25.71 20.19 1.49
C VAL A 358 -24.48 21.07 1.23
N SER A 359 -23.31 20.75 1.81
CA SER A 359 -22.08 21.52 1.55
C SER A 359 -21.54 21.36 0.12
N ASN A 360 -21.84 20.26 -0.58
CA ASN A 360 -21.41 20.08 -1.97
C ASN A 360 -22.09 21.08 -2.92
N LEU A 361 -23.30 21.53 -2.62
CA LEU A 361 -23.98 22.62 -3.36
C LEU A 361 -23.17 23.93 -3.32
N TYR A 362 -22.48 24.20 -2.21
CA TYR A 362 -21.56 25.32 -2.06
C TYR A 362 -20.22 25.03 -2.74
N TYR A 363 -19.61 23.87 -2.46
CA TYR A 363 -18.31 23.48 -2.99
C TYR A 363 -18.26 23.28 -4.51
N ASN A 364 -19.38 22.95 -5.17
CA ASN A 364 -19.49 22.85 -6.62
C ASN A 364 -19.69 24.23 -7.30
N ASN A 365 -19.98 25.27 -6.53
CA ASN A 365 -20.24 26.64 -7.00
C ASN A 365 -19.18 27.64 -6.51
N GLY A 366 -17.94 27.19 -6.31
CA GLY A 366 -16.80 28.03 -5.93
C GLY A 366 -16.61 28.27 -4.43
N TYR A 367 -17.60 28.00 -3.57
CA TYR A 367 -17.56 28.36 -2.15
C TYR A 367 -16.74 27.36 -1.30
N ILE A 368 -15.44 27.23 -1.59
CA ILE A 368 -14.56 26.27 -0.87
C ILE A 368 -14.37 26.62 0.61
N PHE A 369 -14.55 27.89 0.98
CA PHE A 369 -14.47 28.36 2.36
C PHE A 369 -15.75 28.09 3.18
N ALA A 370 -16.75 27.43 2.58
CA ALA A 370 -18.04 27.23 3.23
C ALA A 370 -18.00 26.17 4.36
N GLY A 371 -18.54 26.55 5.52
CA GLY A 371 -18.82 25.66 6.65
C GLY A 371 -20.33 25.43 6.81
N VAL A 372 -20.72 24.22 7.18
CA VAL A 372 -22.12 23.81 7.37
C VAL A 372 -22.23 22.99 8.66
N ASP A 373 -22.42 23.68 9.78
CA ASP A 373 -22.26 23.13 11.13
C ASP A 373 -23.63 22.92 11.81
N PRO A 374 -24.04 21.68 12.14
CA PRO A 374 -25.26 21.42 12.91
C PRO A 374 -25.05 21.68 14.40
N VAL A 375 -25.95 22.47 15.00
CA VAL A 375 -25.94 22.80 16.43
C VAL A 375 -27.28 22.39 17.06
N GLU A 376 -27.24 21.58 18.11
CA GLU A 376 -28.40 21.32 18.97
C GLU A 376 -28.72 22.59 19.77
N THR A 377 -29.90 23.18 19.57
CA THR A 377 -30.28 24.47 20.20
C THR A 377 -31.23 24.33 21.39
N ASN A 378 -32.11 23.32 21.36
CA ASN A 378 -33.06 23.06 22.43
C ASN A 378 -33.46 21.58 22.43
N ILE A 379 -33.50 20.97 23.61
CA ILE A 379 -33.88 19.58 23.84
C ILE A 379 -35.01 19.58 24.87
N VAL A 380 -36.19 19.12 24.48
CA VAL A 380 -37.38 19.07 25.35
C VAL A 380 -37.96 17.67 25.31
N GLY A 381 -37.86 16.94 26.42
CA GLY A 381 -38.26 15.52 26.46
C GLY A 381 -37.44 14.69 25.49
N ASP A 382 -38.12 14.04 24.53
CA ASP A 382 -37.55 13.23 23.45
C ASP A 382 -37.19 14.04 22.18
N SER A 383 -37.40 15.36 22.19
CA SER A 383 -37.47 16.17 20.97
C SER A 383 -36.32 17.18 20.88
N VAL A 384 -35.48 17.06 19.83
CA VAL A 384 -34.27 17.88 19.59
C VAL A 384 -34.53 18.90 18.47
N SER A 385 -34.16 20.16 18.73
CA SER A 385 -34.32 21.30 17.81
C SER A 385 -32.95 21.67 17.23
N LEU A 386 -32.80 21.60 15.90
CA LEU A 386 -31.51 21.71 15.21
C LEU A 386 -31.35 23.04 14.48
N GLU A 387 -30.22 23.70 14.67
CA GLU A 387 -29.81 24.88 13.88
C GLU A 387 -28.60 24.53 13.03
N VAL A 388 -28.77 24.51 11.70
CA VAL A 388 -27.66 24.33 10.76
C VAL A 388 -27.10 25.70 10.42
N ARG A 389 -25.92 26.00 10.94
CA ARG A 389 -25.20 27.25 10.71
C ARG A 389 -24.39 27.12 9.43
N VAL A 390 -24.74 27.92 8.44
CA VAL A 390 -24.01 28.04 7.19
C VAL A 390 -23.13 29.27 7.27
N SER A 391 -21.84 29.11 7.03
CA SER A 391 -20.94 30.20 6.65
C SER A 391 -20.58 29.99 5.18
N GLU A 392 -20.88 30.95 4.32
CA GLU A 392 -20.75 30.77 2.86
C GLU A 392 -19.36 31.15 2.34
N GLY A 393 -18.80 32.27 2.86
CA GLY A 393 -17.51 32.81 2.43
C GLY A 393 -17.53 33.41 1.00
N PRO A 394 -16.38 33.90 0.50
CA PRO A 394 -16.24 34.33 -0.88
C PRO A 394 -16.22 33.12 -1.83
N GLN A 395 -16.56 33.33 -3.12
CA GLN A 395 -16.30 32.32 -4.15
C GLN A 395 -14.80 32.29 -4.48
N ALA A 396 -14.24 31.08 -4.59
CA ALA A 396 -12.86 30.84 -5.00
C ALA A 396 -12.76 30.47 -6.48
N THR A 397 -11.80 31.08 -7.17
CA THR A 397 -11.30 30.61 -8.47
C THR A 397 -10.03 29.78 -8.31
N ILE A 398 -9.79 28.86 -9.25
CA ILE A 398 -8.58 28.05 -9.30
C ILE A 398 -7.45 28.93 -9.84
N ASP A 399 -6.41 29.18 -9.02
CA ASP A 399 -5.22 29.91 -9.46
C ASP A 399 -4.29 28.94 -10.20
N LYS A 400 -3.61 28.03 -9.51
CA LYS A 400 -2.69 27.06 -10.14
C LYS A 400 -3.13 25.62 -9.92
N VAL A 401 -3.01 24.82 -10.97
CA VAL A 401 -3.14 23.36 -10.93
C VAL A 401 -1.74 22.77 -11.01
N LYS A 402 -1.19 22.41 -9.85
CA LYS A 402 0.17 21.89 -9.68
C LYS A 402 0.11 20.36 -9.73
N ILE A 403 0.94 19.76 -10.56
CA ILE A 403 1.12 18.32 -10.68
C ILE A 403 2.52 18.01 -10.17
N ARG A 404 2.67 17.00 -9.30
CA ARG A 404 3.95 16.56 -8.75
C ARG A 404 4.06 15.04 -8.79
N GLY A 405 5.29 14.52 -8.74
CA GLY A 405 5.57 13.08 -8.68
C GLY A 405 5.16 12.30 -9.94
N ASN A 406 4.87 12.98 -11.05
CA ASN A 406 4.61 12.33 -12.35
C ASN A 406 5.92 11.87 -13.02
N ASP A 407 6.76 11.14 -12.28
CA ASP A 407 8.13 10.81 -12.68
C ASP A 407 8.20 9.85 -13.88
N ILE A 408 7.14 9.07 -14.13
CA ILE A 408 7.05 8.08 -15.21
C ILE A 408 6.09 8.52 -16.34
N VAL A 409 5.04 9.27 -16.02
CA VAL A 409 3.99 9.73 -16.95
C VAL A 409 4.20 11.22 -17.26
N TYR A 410 4.19 11.62 -18.54
CA TYR A 410 4.37 13.04 -18.87
C TYR A 410 3.21 13.90 -18.37
N GLU A 411 3.51 15.14 -17.98
CA GLU A 411 2.53 16.05 -17.39
C GLU A 411 1.34 16.32 -18.32
N GLU A 412 1.56 16.39 -19.64
CA GLU A 412 0.49 16.53 -20.66
C GLU A 412 -0.57 15.42 -20.56
N VAL A 413 -0.14 14.18 -20.28
CA VAL A 413 -1.01 13.00 -20.13
C VAL A 413 -1.89 13.11 -18.89
N VAL A 414 -1.39 13.72 -17.82
CA VAL A 414 -2.18 14.02 -16.61
C VAL A 414 -3.11 15.21 -16.88
N ARG A 415 -2.53 16.33 -17.35
CA ARG A 415 -3.16 17.65 -17.45
C ARG A 415 -4.32 17.69 -18.45
N ARG A 416 -4.30 16.88 -19.52
CA ARG A 416 -5.39 16.79 -20.51
C ARG A 416 -6.66 16.13 -19.96
N GLU A 417 -6.53 15.28 -18.94
CA GLU A 417 -7.63 14.52 -18.32
C GLU A 417 -8.27 15.26 -17.11
N LEU A 418 -7.72 16.41 -16.71
CA LEU A 418 -8.24 17.20 -15.59
C LEU A 418 -9.42 18.08 -16.03
N TYR A 419 -10.50 18.03 -15.27
CA TYR A 419 -11.60 19.00 -15.37
C TYR A 419 -11.23 20.32 -14.70
N THR A 420 -10.56 20.26 -13.55
CA THR A 420 -10.06 21.42 -12.80
C THR A 420 -9.00 22.18 -13.60
N LYS A 421 -9.27 23.42 -13.99
CA LYS A 421 -8.37 24.26 -14.81
C LYS A 421 -8.21 25.66 -14.20
N PRO A 422 -7.03 26.30 -14.33
CA PRO A 422 -6.82 27.69 -13.94
C PRO A 422 -7.89 28.64 -14.48
N GLY A 423 -8.32 29.60 -13.68
CA GLY A 423 -9.32 30.61 -14.02
C GLY A 423 -10.79 30.16 -13.89
N MET A 424 -11.07 28.86 -13.74
CA MET A 424 -12.43 28.38 -13.43
C MET A 424 -12.78 28.61 -11.96
N LEU A 425 -14.08 28.66 -11.63
CA LEU A 425 -14.54 28.51 -10.24
C LEU A 425 -14.14 27.14 -9.68
N PHE A 426 -13.90 27.06 -8.37
CA PHE A 426 -13.70 25.78 -7.72
C PHE A 426 -14.95 24.90 -7.77
N SER A 427 -14.76 23.61 -8.06
CA SER A 427 -15.81 22.60 -8.03
C SER A 427 -15.26 21.31 -7.41
N LYS A 428 -15.88 20.85 -6.30
CA LYS A 428 -15.57 19.55 -5.68
C LYS A 428 -15.92 18.40 -6.62
N GLU A 429 -16.98 18.52 -7.42
CA GLU A 429 -17.32 17.56 -8.46
C GLU A 429 -16.24 17.46 -9.55
N ASP A 430 -15.73 18.57 -10.08
CA ASP A 430 -14.65 18.54 -11.09
C ASP A 430 -13.34 17.97 -10.50
N LEU A 431 -13.04 18.28 -9.23
CA LEU A 431 -11.92 17.70 -8.50
C LEU A 431 -12.05 16.18 -8.37
N MET A 432 -13.24 15.70 -8.02
CA MET A 432 -13.51 14.25 -7.89
C MET A 432 -13.59 13.55 -9.24
N ASN A 433 -14.12 14.19 -10.30
CA ASN A 433 -14.11 13.66 -11.66
C ASN A 433 -12.68 13.54 -12.21
N SER A 434 -11.84 14.54 -11.93
CA SER A 434 -10.40 14.48 -12.26
C SER A 434 -9.71 13.33 -11.52
N PHE A 435 -9.96 13.16 -10.22
CA PHE A 435 -9.44 12.03 -9.43
C PHE A 435 -9.93 10.66 -9.97
N ARG A 436 -11.22 10.53 -10.29
CA ARG A 436 -11.82 9.32 -10.88
C ARG A 436 -11.13 8.94 -12.19
N ILE A 437 -10.89 9.88 -13.11
CA ILE A 437 -10.20 9.59 -14.38
C ILE A 437 -8.71 9.25 -14.15
N LEU A 438 -7.98 9.99 -13.31
CA LEU A 438 -6.57 9.65 -13.03
C LEU A 438 -6.42 8.24 -12.43
N ASN A 439 -7.36 7.81 -11.58
CA ASN A 439 -7.42 6.44 -11.07
C ASN A 439 -7.79 5.43 -12.17
N GLN A 440 -8.65 5.80 -13.13
CA GLN A 440 -9.03 4.95 -14.26
C GLN A 440 -7.89 4.73 -15.28
N LEU A 441 -6.94 5.68 -15.40
CA LEU A 441 -5.67 5.45 -16.12
C LEU A 441 -4.83 4.35 -15.45
N GLY A 442 -4.93 4.23 -14.13
CA GLY A 442 -4.24 3.25 -13.29
C GLY A 442 -2.73 3.45 -13.11
N HIS A 443 -2.13 4.44 -13.78
CA HIS A 443 -0.69 4.78 -13.68
C HIS A 443 -0.25 5.36 -12.32
N PHE A 444 -1.19 5.54 -11.39
CA PHE A 444 -0.96 6.18 -10.10
C PHE A 444 -1.56 5.37 -8.95
N ASP A 445 -0.98 5.52 -7.77
CA ASP A 445 -1.48 4.88 -6.55
C ASP A 445 -2.61 5.72 -5.94
N ALA A 446 -3.86 5.26 -6.11
CA ALA A 446 -5.07 5.95 -5.68
C ALA A 446 -5.15 6.23 -4.17
N GLU A 447 -4.49 5.42 -3.32
CA GLU A 447 -4.47 5.63 -1.86
C GLU A 447 -3.54 6.78 -1.45
N LYS A 448 -2.55 7.11 -2.30
CA LYS A 448 -1.53 8.14 -2.03
C LYS A 448 -1.76 9.42 -2.85
N SER A 449 -2.35 9.29 -4.03
CA SER A 449 -2.51 10.35 -5.04
C SER A 449 -3.80 11.15 -4.89
N ILE A 450 -4.28 11.31 -3.65
CA ILE A 450 -5.50 12.06 -3.33
C ILE A 450 -5.22 13.56 -3.55
N PRO A 451 -5.98 14.26 -4.41
CA PRO A 451 -5.72 15.66 -4.73
C PRO A 451 -6.11 16.58 -3.58
N LYS A 452 -5.31 17.62 -3.36
CA LYS A 452 -5.44 18.54 -2.23
C LYS A 452 -5.76 19.95 -2.74
N PRO A 453 -6.95 20.51 -2.45
CA PRO A 453 -7.14 21.94 -2.57
C PRO A 453 -6.39 22.65 -1.44
N VAL A 454 -5.64 23.69 -1.78
CA VAL A 454 -4.94 24.60 -0.88
C VAL A 454 -5.61 25.97 -1.00
N PRO A 455 -6.63 26.25 -0.17
CA PRO A 455 -7.43 27.47 -0.28
C PRO A 455 -6.69 28.67 0.30
N ASN A 456 -6.76 29.82 -0.38
CA ASN A 456 -6.13 31.08 0.00
C ASN A 456 -7.22 32.14 0.29
N PRO A 457 -7.67 32.32 1.56
CA PRO A 457 -8.77 33.21 1.90
C PRO A 457 -8.53 34.68 1.54
N GLN A 458 -7.27 35.13 1.57
CA GLN A 458 -6.89 36.53 1.32
C GLN A 458 -7.03 36.95 -0.15
N SER A 459 -6.79 36.03 -1.09
CA SER A 459 -6.88 36.28 -2.53
C SER A 459 -8.21 35.84 -3.15
N GLY A 460 -9.06 35.13 -2.42
CA GLY A 460 -10.25 34.50 -2.98
C GLY A 460 -9.90 33.44 -4.04
N THR A 461 -8.80 32.72 -3.86
CA THR A 461 -8.35 31.68 -4.79
C THR A 461 -8.06 30.35 -4.12
N VAL A 462 -7.93 29.29 -4.90
CA VAL A 462 -7.46 27.97 -4.47
C VAL A 462 -6.41 27.44 -5.44
N ASP A 463 -5.29 26.95 -4.90
CA ASP A 463 -4.38 26.09 -5.65
C ASP A 463 -4.83 24.64 -5.52
N ILE A 464 -4.70 23.85 -6.58
CA ILE A 464 -4.99 22.41 -6.53
C ILE A 464 -3.70 21.64 -6.75
N GLU A 465 -3.31 20.85 -5.74
CA GLU A 465 -2.08 20.07 -5.73
C GLU A 465 -2.37 18.59 -5.94
N TYR A 466 -2.00 18.09 -7.11
CA TYR A 466 -2.02 16.68 -7.48
C TYR A 466 -0.64 16.07 -7.18
N ASP A 467 -0.44 15.64 -5.93
CA ASP A 467 0.76 14.90 -5.49
C ASP A 467 0.64 13.43 -5.92
N LEU A 468 1.05 13.11 -7.15
CA LEU A 468 0.88 11.77 -7.71
C LEU A 468 2.00 10.83 -7.26
N THR A 469 1.66 9.57 -6.96
CA THR A 469 2.64 8.50 -6.74
C THR A 469 2.58 7.52 -7.92
N PRO A 470 3.64 7.36 -8.74
CA PRO A 470 3.62 6.47 -9.88
C PRO A 470 3.41 5.00 -9.51
N LYS A 471 2.67 4.29 -10.36
CA LYS A 471 2.37 2.87 -10.23
C LYS A 471 2.38 2.24 -11.63
N SER A 472 3.03 1.09 -11.79
CA SER A 472 2.90 0.34 -13.04
C SER A 472 1.50 -0.27 -13.14
N ASN A 473 0.88 -0.10 -14.31
CA ASN A 473 -0.39 -0.70 -14.70
C ASN A 473 -0.21 -1.67 -15.89
N ASP A 474 1.03 -2.04 -16.20
CA ASP A 474 1.35 -2.93 -17.32
C ASP A 474 0.96 -4.37 -16.97
N GLN A 475 0.26 -5.04 -17.89
CA GLN A 475 -0.44 -6.29 -17.63
C GLN A 475 0.25 -7.49 -18.30
N LEU A 476 0.40 -8.58 -17.55
CA LEU A 476 0.71 -9.91 -18.07
C LEU A 476 -0.50 -10.82 -17.89
N ASN A 477 -1.20 -11.07 -18.99
CA ASN A 477 -2.29 -12.02 -19.07
C ASN A 477 -1.71 -13.39 -19.45
N LEU A 478 -1.84 -14.37 -18.57
CA LEU A 478 -1.51 -15.77 -18.86
C LEU A 478 -2.74 -16.63 -18.62
N SER A 479 -3.20 -17.33 -19.64
CA SER A 479 -4.36 -18.23 -19.57
C SER A 479 -3.98 -19.60 -20.12
N ILE A 480 -4.43 -20.64 -19.42
CA ILE A 480 -4.33 -22.03 -19.88
C ILE A 480 -5.71 -22.65 -19.66
N GLY A 481 -6.24 -23.31 -20.67
CA GLY A 481 -7.49 -24.04 -20.64
C GLY A 481 -7.42 -25.32 -21.48
N TRP A 482 -8.44 -26.16 -21.40
CA TRP A 482 -8.60 -27.32 -22.27
C TRP A 482 -9.91 -27.18 -23.04
N SER A 483 -9.96 -27.83 -24.20
CA SER A 483 -11.08 -27.81 -25.12
C SER A 483 -11.19 -29.16 -25.83
N GLN A 484 -12.23 -29.37 -26.63
CA GLN A 484 -12.32 -30.58 -27.47
C GLN A 484 -11.15 -30.69 -28.46
N THR A 485 -10.52 -29.57 -28.83
CA THR A 485 -9.34 -29.55 -29.71
C THR A 485 -7.99 -29.68 -28.99
N GLY A 486 -7.99 -29.86 -27.66
CA GLY A 486 -6.77 -29.95 -26.85
C GLY A 486 -6.51 -28.70 -25.99
N ILE A 487 -5.26 -28.51 -25.59
CA ILE A 487 -4.83 -27.44 -24.66
C ILE A 487 -4.74 -26.09 -25.38
N ILE A 488 -5.46 -25.11 -24.85
CA ILE A 488 -5.38 -23.69 -25.24
C ILE A 488 -4.46 -22.97 -24.26
N GLY A 489 -3.44 -22.27 -24.77
CA GLY A 489 -2.60 -21.37 -23.99
C GLY A 489 -2.56 -19.99 -24.64
N SER A 490 -2.70 -18.92 -23.86
CA SER A 490 -2.53 -17.55 -24.33
C SER A 490 -1.65 -16.73 -23.39
N ILE A 491 -0.74 -15.95 -23.97
CA ILE A 491 0.14 -15.01 -23.29
C ILE A 491 -0.02 -13.63 -23.91
N GLY A 492 -0.39 -12.64 -23.09
CA GLY A 492 -0.62 -11.26 -23.50
C GLY A 492 0.14 -10.28 -22.63
N PHE A 493 1.02 -9.48 -23.22
CA PHE A 493 1.67 -8.34 -22.57
C PHE A 493 0.98 -7.06 -23.03
N THR A 494 0.49 -6.23 -22.10
CA THR A 494 -0.08 -4.91 -22.41
C THR A 494 0.66 -3.83 -21.64
N PHE A 495 1.49 -3.06 -22.34
CA PHE A 495 2.11 -1.85 -21.81
C PHE A 495 1.12 -0.69 -21.94
N THR A 496 0.93 0.05 -20.86
CA THR A 496 -0.15 1.03 -20.71
C THR A 496 0.31 2.48 -20.79
N ASN A 497 1.60 2.73 -20.54
CA ASN A 497 2.24 4.04 -20.64
C ASN A 497 3.47 3.99 -21.58
N PHE A 498 3.32 3.36 -22.74
CA PHE A 498 4.36 3.33 -23.79
C PHE A 498 4.62 4.74 -24.37
N SER A 499 5.77 4.93 -25.01
CA SER A 499 6.08 6.12 -25.80
C SER A 499 6.79 5.74 -27.11
N ILE A 500 6.10 5.91 -28.23
CA ILE A 500 6.69 5.70 -29.56
C ILE A 500 7.72 6.78 -29.92
N LYS A 501 7.61 7.99 -29.35
CA LYS A 501 8.59 9.08 -29.48
C LYS A 501 9.94 8.68 -28.86
N ASN A 502 9.89 8.02 -27.71
CA ASN A 502 11.07 7.61 -26.97
C ASN A 502 11.74 6.35 -27.56
N LEU A 503 11.06 5.56 -28.41
CA LEU A 503 11.56 4.28 -28.96
C LEU A 503 12.89 4.36 -29.71
N PHE A 504 13.24 5.53 -30.27
CA PHE A 504 14.52 5.75 -30.95
C PHE A 504 15.53 6.52 -30.10
N ASN A 505 15.23 6.75 -28.82
CA ASN A 505 16.01 7.58 -27.88
C ASN A 505 16.31 6.81 -26.57
N PRO A 506 17.26 5.85 -26.56
CA PRO A 506 17.57 5.01 -25.40
C PRO A 506 17.89 5.76 -24.10
N SER A 507 18.44 6.97 -24.19
CA SER A 507 18.74 7.84 -23.05
C SER A 507 17.50 8.35 -22.30
N MET A 508 16.30 8.28 -22.91
CA MET A 508 15.02 8.66 -22.29
C MET A 508 14.23 7.47 -21.72
N TYR A 509 14.79 6.25 -21.75
CA TYR A 509 14.11 5.06 -21.23
C TYR A 509 14.07 5.08 -19.70
N LYS A 510 12.87 5.09 -19.12
CA LYS A 510 12.65 5.00 -17.67
C LYS A 510 12.52 3.54 -17.24
N GLY A 511 13.55 2.75 -17.55
CA GLY A 511 13.59 1.30 -17.38
C GLY A 511 14.03 0.59 -18.66
N ILE A 512 13.43 -0.58 -18.94
CA ILE A 512 13.78 -1.43 -20.08
C ILE A 512 13.03 -1.02 -21.37
N ILE A 513 11.92 -0.29 -21.23
CA ILE A 513 10.96 0.02 -22.30
C ILE A 513 10.76 1.54 -22.37
N PRO A 514 10.61 2.14 -23.57
CA PRO A 514 10.29 3.56 -23.70
C PRO A 514 8.87 3.86 -23.18
N GLN A 515 8.78 4.77 -22.23
CA GLN A 515 7.52 5.12 -21.55
C GLN A 515 7.30 6.64 -21.49
N GLY A 516 6.04 7.07 -21.33
CA GLY A 516 5.71 8.45 -20.94
C GLY A 516 4.45 9.07 -21.56
N ASP A 517 4.06 8.69 -22.78
CA ASP A 517 2.99 9.36 -23.56
C ASP A 517 1.56 8.86 -23.24
N GLY A 518 1.40 7.88 -22.34
CA GLY A 518 0.10 7.23 -22.09
C GLY A 518 -0.42 6.42 -23.30
N GLN A 519 0.47 6.02 -24.22
CA GLN A 519 0.14 5.18 -25.36
C GLN A 519 0.10 3.70 -24.92
N LYS A 520 -0.70 2.88 -25.59
CA LYS A 520 -0.78 1.45 -25.32
C LYS A 520 -0.02 0.64 -26.37
N LEU A 521 0.68 -0.38 -25.93
CA LEU A 521 1.34 -1.38 -26.79
C LEU A 521 1.02 -2.78 -26.24
N SER A 522 0.24 -3.56 -26.99
CA SER A 522 -0.18 -4.90 -26.60
C SER A 522 0.31 -5.96 -27.58
N ILE A 523 0.98 -6.98 -27.04
CA ILE A 523 1.53 -8.13 -27.76
C ILE A 523 0.85 -9.38 -27.22
N ASN A 524 0.02 -10.05 -28.02
CA ASN A 524 -0.70 -11.25 -27.59
C ASN A 524 -0.41 -12.43 -28.53
N GLY A 525 0.08 -13.52 -27.95
CA GLY A 525 0.21 -14.82 -28.60
C GLY A 525 -0.78 -15.82 -28.02
N GLN A 526 -1.44 -16.61 -28.86
CA GLN A 526 -2.28 -17.73 -28.44
C GLN A 526 -2.04 -18.98 -29.28
N THR A 527 -2.15 -20.13 -28.64
CA THR A 527 -1.95 -21.46 -29.22
C THR A 527 -3.04 -22.41 -28.73
N ASN A 528 -3.48 -23.32 -29.58
CA ASN A 528 -4.42 -24.40 -29.32
C ASN A 528 -3.77 -25.69 -29.82
N ALA A 529 -2.79 -26.18 -29.05
CA ALA A 529 -1.86 -27.25 -29.37
C ALA A 529 -1.36 -27.26 -30.83
N ARG A 530 -1.97 -28.10 -31.69
CA ARG A 530 -1.65 -28.26 -33.12
C ARG A 530 -2.66 -27.62 -34.07
N TYR A 531 -3.80 -27.16 -33.55
CA TYR A 531 -4.95 -26.73 -34.33
C TYR A 531 -4.86 -25.26 -34.77
N TYR A 532 -4.58 -24.35 -33.84
CA TYR A 532 -4.59 -22.90 -34.10
C TYR A 532 -3.42 -22.22 -33.38
N ASN A 533 -2.75 -21.30 -34.06
CA ASN A 533 -1.71 -20.45 -33.49
C ASN A 533 -1.87 -19.04 -34.03
N GLN A 534 -1.83 -18.03 -33.16
CA GLN A 534 -1.85 -16.61 -33.54
C GLN A 534 -0.83 -15.83 -32.73
N ILE A 535 -0.20 -14.84 -33.38
CA ILE A 535 0.50 -13.75 -32.71
C ILE A 535 -0.06 -12.42 -33.21
N SER A 536 -0.16 -11.43 -32.33
CA SER A 536 -0.74 -10.13 -32.62
C SER A 536 0.02 -9.02 -31.91
N LEU A 537 0.11 -7.88 -32.59
CA LEU A 537 0.73 -6.65 -32.14
C LEU A 537 -0.29 -5.53 -32.32
N SER A 538 -0.45 -4.68 -31.31
CA SER A 538 -1.37 -3.55 -31.33
C SER A 538 -0.74 -2.35 -30.64
N PHE A 539 -0.79 -1.20 -31.30
CA PHE A 539 -0.36 0.09 -30.78
C PHE A 539 -1.54 1.05 -30.81
N THR A 540 -1.72 1.86 -29.77
CA THR A 540 -2.84 2.80 -29.67
C THR A 540 -2.42 4.10 -28.99
N ASP A 541 -2.64 5.22 -29.67
CA ASP A 541 -2.56 6.56 -29.11
C ASP A 541 -3.99 7.13 -28.92
N PRO A 542 -4.48 7.32 -27.68
CA PRO A 542 -5.82 7.84 -27.42
C PRO A 542 -5.98 9.36 -27.66
N TRP A 543 -4.88 10.10 -27.83
CA TRP A 543 -4.84 11.55 -27.97
C TRP A 543 -3.94 11.97 -29.13
N PHE A 544 -4.10 11.30 -30.28
CA PHE A 544 -3.29 11.56 -31.47
C PHE A 544 -3.44 13.03 -31.94
N GLY A 545 -2.31 13.74 -31.97
CA GLY A 545 -2.25 15.19 -32.23
C GLY A 545 -2.40 16.09 -31.00
N GLY A 546 -2.49 15.53 -29.79
CA GLY A 546 -2.46 16.19 -28.47
C GLY A 546 -3.68 17.03 -28.10
N LYS A 547 -4.22 17.83 -29.03
CA LYS A 547 -5.22 18.86 -28.77
C LYS A 547 -6.64 18.34 -28.53
N ARG A 548 -6.95 17.09 -28.90
CA ARG A 548 -8.28 16.45 -28.78
C ARG A 548 -8.11 14.93 -28.61
N PRO A 549 -9.07 14.23 -28.00
CA PRO A 549 -9.08 12.76 -27.91
C PRO A 549 -9.43 12.14 -29.28
N ASN A 550 -8.46 12.18 -30.20
CA ASN A 550 -8.50 11.41 -31.44
C ASN A 550 -7.75 10.10 -31.19
N LEU A 551 -8.41 8.97 -31.41
CA LEU A 551 -7.78 7.66 -31.38
C LEU A 551 -6.97 7.45 -32.66
N LEU A 552 -5.70 7.06 -32.55
CA LEU A 552 -4.99 6.35 -33.59
C LEU A 552 -4.73 4.92 -33.10
N SER A 553 -5.12 3.92 -33.87
CA SER A 553 -4.79 2.52 -33.60
C SER A 553 -4.10 1.90 -34.80
N VAL A 554 -3.02 1.16 -34.57
CA VAL A 554 -2.31 0.39 -35.58
C VAL A 554 -2.14 -1.02 -35.05
N SER A 555 -2.58 -2.03 -35.80
CA SER A 555 -2.45 -3.43 -35.39
C SER A 555 -2.00 -4.31 -36.53
N ALA A 556 -1.28 -5.37 -36.20
CA ALA A 556 -0.91 -6.44 -37.12
C ALA A 556 -1.09 -7.79 -36.43
N PHE A 557 -1.50 -8.81 -37.16
CA PHE A 557 -1.55 -10.18 -36.66
C PHE A 557 -1.11 -11.19 -37.71
N TYR A 558 -0.63 -12.33 -37.24
CA TYR A 558 -0.44 -13.53 -38.02
C TYR A 558 -1.16 -14.69 -37.32
N SER A 559 -1.99 -15.43 -38.03
CA SER A 559 -2.62 -16.66 -37.53
C SER A 559 -2.49 -17.81 -38.52
N ARG A 560 -2.24 -19.02 -38.01
CA ARG A 560 -2.27 -20.28 -38.77
C ARG A 560 -3.21 -21.27 -38.11
N GLN A 561 -4.09 -21.86 -38.92
CA GLN A 561 -5.08 -22.87 -38.54
C GLN A 561 -4.88 -24.11 -39.40
N THR A 562 -4.83 -25.30 -38.79
CA THR A 562 -4.77 -26.59 -39.51
C THR A 562 -6.17 -27.13 -39.77
N ALA A 563 -6.31 -28.01 -40.76
CA ALA A 563 -7.57 -28.69 -41.03
C ALA A 563 -7.67 -30.02 -40.25
N ILE A 564 -8.91 -30.49 -40.08
CA ILE A 564 -9.21 -31.81 -39.51
C ILE A 564 -9.18 -32.84 -40.65
N ASP A 565 -8.63 -34.03 -40.40
CA ASP A 565 -8.50 -35.10 -41.39
C ASP A 565 -9.88 -35.55 -41.92
N GLN A 566 -9.99 -35.54 -43.24
CA GLN A 566 -11.14 -36.06 -43.99
C GLN A 566 -11.45 -37.53 -43.66
N ARG A 567 -10.52 -38.33 -43.14
CA ARG A 567 -10.81 -39.70 -42.64
C ARG A 567 -11.77 -39.69 -41.45
N TYR A 568 -11.62 -38.73 -40.53
CA TYR A 568 -12.52 -38.57 -39.39
C TYR A 568 -13.89 -38.06 -39.86
N TYR A 569 -13.89 -37.08 -40.77
CA TYR A 569 -15.10 -36.48 -41.35
C TYR A 569 -15.91 -37.52 -42.17
N SER A 570 -15.27 -38.25 -43.07
CA SER A 570 -15.91 -39.28 -43.90
C SER A 570 -16.38 -40.50 -43.10
N GLY A 571 -15.74 -40.80 -41.96
CA GLY A 571 -16.20 -41.82 -41.01
C GLY A 571 -17.58 -41.51 -40.40
N GLN A 572 -17.87 -40.24 -40.11
CA GLN A 572 -19.20 -39.82 -39.64
C GLN A 572 -20.20 -39.65 -40.78
N VAL A 573 -19.81 -39.07 -41.92
CA VAL A 573 -20.70 -38.89 -43.09
C VAL A 573 -21.21 -40.23 -43.64
N ARG A 574 -20.46 -41.33 -43.52
CA ARG A 574 -20.94 -42.68 -43.85
C ARG A 574 -22.01 -43.25 -42.90
N ASN A 575 -22.23 -42.64 -41.74
CA ASN A 575 -23.23 -43.06 -40.74
C ASN A 575 -24.43 -42.11 -40.62
N TYR A 576 -24.41 -40.95 -41.30
CA TYR A 576 -25.55 -40.03 -41.36
C TYR A 576 -25.93 -39.74 -42.82
N GLY A 577 -26.70 -40.66 -43.38
CA GLY A 577 -27.21 -40.59 -44.75
C GLY A 577 -28.27 -39.50 -44.94
N GLY A 578 -27.81 -38.27 -45.10
CA GLY A 578 -28.58 -37.14 -45.65
C GLY A 578 -29.43 -36.35 -44.66
N TYR A 579 -29.14 -35.05 -44.56
CA TYR A 579 -30.15 -34.02 -44.77
C TYR A 579 -29.49 -32.74 -45.32
N TYR A 580 -30.24 -31.91 -46.04
CA TYR A 580 -29.75 -30.68 -46.67
C TYR A 580 -29.75 -29.48 -45.71
N GLY A 581 -28.78 -28.56 -45.88
CA GLY A 581 -29.01 -27.12 -45.67
C GLY A 581 -28.05 -26.37 -44.73
N GLY A 582 -27.75 -25.10 -45.08
CA GLY A 582 -27.39 -24.04 -44.13
C GLY A 582 -25.90 -23.86 -43.80
N TYR A 583 -25.13 -23.24 -44.70
CA TYR A 583 -23.81 -22.68 -44.36
C TYR A 583 -23.99 -21.28 -43.74
N ASN A 584 -23.45 -21.02 -42.55
CA ASN A 584 -23.55 -19.71 -41.86
C ASN A 584 -22.18 -19.26 -41.31
N PRO A 585 -21.48 -18.29 -41.92
CA PRO A 585 -20.11 -17.94 -41.59
C PRO A 585 -20.01 -16.72 -40.64
N TYR A 586 -20.49 -16.85 -39.39
CA TYR A 586 -20.26 -15.83 -38.36
C TYR A 586 -19.77 -16.44 -37.03
N TYR A 587 -18.56 -16.08 -36.62
CA TYR A 587 -18.05 -16.33 -35.27
C TYR A 587 -18.70 -15.35 -34.29
N GLY A 588 -19.50 -15.86 -33.35
CA GLY A 588 -20.12 -15.07 -32.28
C GLY A 588 -19.87 -15.69 -30.91
N TYR A 589 -19.37 -14.90 -29.95
CA TYR A 589 -19.32 -15.30 -28.55
C TYR A 589 -20.74 -15.26 -27.96
N GLY A 590 -21.21 -16.38 -27.39
CA GLY A 590 -22.50 -16.46 -26.71
C GLY A 590 -22.59 -17.71 -25.84
N GLY A 591 -22.63 -17.52 -24.51
CA GLY A 591 -22.78 -18.63 -23.56
C GLY A 591 -24.24 -18.99 -23.34
N GLY A 592 -24.57 -20.27 -23.45
CA GLY A 592 -25.91 -20.81 -23.15
C GLY A 592 -25.82 -22.10 -22.34
N TYR A 593 -26.40 -22.10 -21.14
CA TYR A 593 -26.64 -23.33 -20.38
C TYR A 593 -27.74 -24.14 -21.06
N ASN A 594 -27.52 -25.44 -21.30
CA ASN A 594 -28.64 -26.39 -21.30
C ASN A 594 -28.22 -27.82 -20.90
N ASN A 595 -29.22 -28.65 -20.64
CA ASN A 595 -29.10 -29.81 -19.76
C ASN A 595 -28.49 -31.06 -20.40
N TYR A 596 -27.93 -31.89 -19.54
CA TYR A 596 -27.42 -33.23 -19.80
C TYR A 596 -28.53 -34.26 -19.54
N TYR A 597 -28.79 -35.17 -20.48
CA TYR A 597 -29.45 -36.44 -20.18
C TYR A 597 -29.01 -37.54 -21.17
N ASP A 598 -29.09 -38.79 -20.72
CA ASP A 598 -28.50 -40.00 -21.28
C ASP A 598 -28.57 -40.20 -22.80
N GLN A 599 -27.47 -40.75 -23.37
CA GLN A 599 -27.54 -42.15 -23.82
C GLN A 599 -26.18 -42.86 -23.72
N TYR A 600 -26.15 -44.03 -23.07
CA TYR A 600 -24.99 -44.92 -23.05
C TYR A 600 -24.78 -45.59 -24.42
N GLY A 601 -23.63 -45.37 -25.05
CA GLY A 601 -23.23 -46.03 -26.29
C GLY A 601 -21.71 -46.25 -26.35
N ALA A 602 -21.25 -47.49 -26.22
CA ALA A 602 -19.82 -47.82 -26.15
C ALA A 602 -19.16 -47.82 -27.54
N GLY A 603 -18.83 -46.63 -28.05
CA GLY A 603 -17.98 -46.44 -29.24
C GLY A 603 -16.63 -45.81 -28.88
N ARG A 604 -15.55 -46.25 -29.53
CA ARG A 604 -14.23 -45.57 -29.41
C ARG A 604 -14.28 -44.23 -30.14
N GLY A 605 -14.67 -43.16 -29.44
CA GLY A 605 -14.42 -41.80 -29.89
C GLY A 605 -12.91 -41.54 -29.94
N GLY A 606 -12.32 -41.60 -31.13
CA GLY A 606 -10.92 -41.19 -31.32
C GLY A 606 -10.76 -39.72 -30.95
N LEU A 607 -9.67 -39.38 -30.27
CA LEU A 607 -9.44 -38.01 -29.80
C LEU A 607 -9.31 -37.08 -31.01
N TYR A 608 -9.82 -35.85 -30.88
CA TYR A 608 -9.63 -34.82 -31.91
C TYR A 608 -8.14 -34.56 -32.16
N GLU A 609 -7.28 -34.76 -31.15
CA GLU A 609 -5.81 -34.69 -31.24
C GLU A 609 -5.19 -35.69 -32.23
N ASP A 610 -5.81 -36.84 -32.48
CA ASP A 610 -5.37 -37.83 -33.46
C ASP A 610 -5.80 -37.49 -34.90
N SER A 611 -6.58 -36.43 -35.09
CA SER A 611 -7.25 -36.10 -36.36
C SER A 611 -6.73 -34.83 -37.05
N TYR A 612 -5.54 -34.33 -36.69
CA TYR A 612 -4.98 -33.11 -37.28
C TYR A 612 -4.07 -33.38 -38.48
N ASP A 613 -4.34 -32.68 -39.58
CA ASP A 613 -3.54 -32.72 -40.80
C ASP A 613 -2.64 -31.47 -40.86
N SER A 614 -1.33 -31.64 -40.62
CA SER A 614 -0.34 -30.55 -40.64
C SER A 614 -0.12 -29.93 -42.01
N ASP A 615 -0.43 -30.70 -43.05
CA ASP A 615 -0.10 -30.39 -44.44
C ASP A 615 -1.26 -29.61 -45.09
N ARG A 616 -2.39 -29.52 -44.39
CA ARG A 616 -3.55 -28.71 -44.72
C ARG A 616 -3.70 -27.55 -43.75
N SER A 617 -3.50 -26.32 -44.21
CA SER A 617 -3.66 -25.15 -43.33
C SER A 617 -4.04 -23.87 -44.05
N LEU A 618 -4.82 -23.04 -43.36
CA LEU A 618 -5.03 -21.63 -43.67
C LEU A 618 -4.06 -20.80 -42.83
N SER A 619 -3.38 -19.86 -43.46
CA SER A 619 -2.54 -18.86 -42.80
C SER A 619 -2.98 -17.47 -43.24
N VAL A 620 -3.00 -16.53 -42.30
CA VAL A 620 -3.54 -15.18 -42.48
C VAL A 620 -2.59 -14.17 -41.86
N ILE A 621 -2.25 -13.12 -42.60
CA ILE A 621 -1.56 -11.94 -42.08
C ILE A 621 -2.51 -10.75 -42.24
N GLY A 622 -2.88 -10.10 -41.14
CA GLY A 622 -3.69 -8.88 -41.15
C GLY A 622 -2.88 -7.67 -40.69
N VAL A 623 -3.14 -6.50 -41.28
CA VAL A 623 -2.62 -5.20 -40.86
C VAL A 623 -3.75 -4.17 -40.94
N SER A 624 -3.95 -3.38 -39.90
CA SER A 624 -5.02 -2.38 -39.80
C SER A 624 -4.48 -1.06 -39.27
N ILE A 625 -4.95 0.06 -39.85
CA ILE A 625 -4.71 1.43 -39.37
C ILE A 625 -6.06 2.12 -39.21
N ALA A 626 -6.39 2.59 -38.01
CA ALA A 626 -7.68 3.21 -37.72
C ALA A 626 -7.55 4.59 -37.05
N ASN A 627 -8.34 5.57 -37.50
CA ASN A 627 -8.54 6.85 -36.80
C ASN A 627 -9.97 6.91 -36.22
N GLY A 628 -10.07 7.06 -34.90
CA GLY A 628 -11.33 7.26 -34.18
C GLY A 628 -11.46 8.67 -33.62
N ARG A 629 -12.68 9.19 -33.54
CA ARG A 629 -13.00 10.50 -32.94
C ARG A 629 -14.33 10.43 -32.20
N ARG A 630 -14.36 10.92 -30.97
CA ARG A 630 -15.62 11.22 -30.28
C ARG A 630 -16.36 12.33 -31.03
N LEU A 631 -17.67 12.17 -31.22
CA LEU A 631 -18.53 13.20 -31.79
C LEU A 631 -19.12 14.06 -30.65
N ASN A 632 -19.49 15.30 -30.98
CA ASN A 632 -20.21 16.19 -30.06
C ASN A 632 -21.73 16.22 -30.36
N TRP A 633 -22.15 15.58 -31.44
CA TRP A 633 -23.53 15.50 -31.93
C TRP A 633 -23.75 14.10 -32.53
N PRO A 634 -24.89 13.42 -32.29
CA PRO A 634 -26.03 13.86 -31.47
C PRO A 634 -25.72 14.05 -29.98
N ASP A 635 -24.73 13.33 -29.44
CA ASP A 635 -24.24 13.49 -28.07
C ASP A 635 -22.77 13.03 -27.94
N ASN A 636 -22.19 13.22 -26.74
CA ASN A 636 -20.79 12.90 -26.44
C ASN A 636 -20.48 11.40 -26.22
N TRP A 637 -21.47 10.51 -26.27
CA TRP A 637 -21.28 9.06 -26.18
C TRP A 637 -21.02 8.41 -27.55
N PHE A 638 -21.21 9.15 -28.65
CA PHE A 638 -20.89 8.68 -29.99
C PHE A 638 -19.38 8.74 -30.31
N GLN A 639 -18.88 7.70 -30.97
CA GLN A 639 -17.54 7.65 -31.56
C GLN A 639 -17.61 7.15 -33.00
N LEU A 640 -17.04 7.91 -33.94
CA LEU A 640 -16.84 7.48 -35.32
C LEU A 640 -15.40 7.01 -35.50
N THR A 641 -15.22 5.82 -36.06
CA THR A 641 -13.92 5.23 -36.36
C THR A 641 -13.85 4.84 -37.83
N ALA A 642 -12.74 5.15 -38.50
CA ALA A 642 -12.46 4.72 -39.87
C ALA A 642 -11.19 3.85 -39.87
N SER A 643 -11.30 2.60 -40.31
CA SER A 643 -10.22 1.61 -40.40
C SER A 643 -9.87 1.34 -41.86
N LEU A 644 -8.59 1.44 -42.22
CA LEU A 644 -8.05 0.82 -43.43
C LEU A 644 -7.43 -0.52 -43.03
N ASN A 645 -7.99 -1.61 -43.54
CA ASN A 645 -7.58 -2.98 -43.27
C ASN A 645 -6.95 -3.61 -44.51
N TYR A 646 -5.90 -4.42 -44.32
CA TYR A 646 -5.28 -5.29 -45.32
C TYR A 646 -5.13 -6.69 -44.74
N THR A 647 -5.57 -7.71 -45.49
CA THR A 647 -5.48 -9.12 -45.08
C THR A 647 -4.93 -9.97 -46.23
N HIS A 648 -3.79 -10.63 -46.00
CA HIS A 648 -3.23 -11.64 -46.90
C HIS A 648 -3.62 -13.03 -46.39
N TYR A 649 -4.39 -13.77 -47.20
CA TYR A 649 -4.75 -15.16 -46.95
C TYR A 649 -3.83 -16.07 -47.78
N ARG A 650 -3.35 -17.15 -47.18
CA ARG A 650 -2.59 -18.20 -47.85
C ARG A 650 -3.09 -19.57 -47.43
N LEU A 651 -3.61 -20.30 -48.41
CA LEU A 651 -4.23 -21.61 -48.28
C LEU A 651 -3.24 -22.66 -48.79
N ASN A 652 -3.01 -23.70 -48.01
CA ASN A 652 -2.36 -24.92 -48.46
C ASN A 652 -3.32 -26.08 -48.28
N ASN A 653 -3.83 -26.63 -49.38
CA ASN A 653 -4.71 -27.80 -49.44
C ASN A 653 -5.92 -27.71 -48.46
N TRP A 654 -6.49 -26.52 -48.33
CA TRP A 654 -7.54 -26.18 -47.38
C TRP A 654 -8.89 -26.82 -47.78
N THR A 655 -9.41 -27.69 -46.92
CA THR A 655 -10.53 -28.60 -47.24
C THR A 655 -11.93 -28.04 -47.00
N TYR A 656 -12.06 -26.81 -46.49
CA TYR A 656 -13.35 -26.18 -46.24
C TYR A 656 -13.64 -25.11 -47.30
N ASN A 657 -14.82 -25.16 -47.92
CA ASN A 657 -15.24 -24.30 -49.04
C ASN A 657 -15.49 -22.82 -48.67
N MET A 658 -14.81 -22.30 -47.64
CA MET A 658 -14.90 -20.91 -47.18
C MET A 658 -14.46 -19.88 -48.24
N PHE A 659 -13.62 -20.32 -49.19
CA PHE A 659 -13.15 -19.54 -50.34
C PHE A 659 -13.68 -20.11 -51.67
N GLY A 660 -14.85 -20.79 -51.64
CA GLY A 660 -15.37 -21.54 -52.78
C GLY A 660 -14.46 -22.72 -53.13
N ASN A 661 -14.10 -22.85 -54.41
CA ASN A 661 -13.20 -23.90 -54.92
C ASN A 661 -11.71 -23.56 -54.74
N PHE A 662 -11.38 -22.39 -54.17
CA PHE A 662 -10.00 -21.98 -53.93
C PHE A 662 -9.44 -22.74 -52.71
N HIS A 663 -8.74 -23.84 -52.97
CA HIS A 663 -8.19 -24.74 -51.94
C HIS A 663 -6.68 -24.58 -51.70
N HIS A 664 -5.96 -23.98 -52.65
CA HIS A 664 -4.51 -23.79 -52.60
C HIS A 664 -4.13 -22.46 -53.26
N GLY A 665 -3.24 -21.68 -52.65
CA GLY A 665 -2.76 -20.40 -53.21
C GLY A 665 -2.80 -19.25 -52.20
N SER A 666 -2.82 -18.02 -52.70
CA SER A 666 -2.96 -16.83 -51.84
C SER A 666 -3.93 -15.79 -52.41
N ALA A 667 -4.75 -15.22 -51.53
CA ALA A 667 -5.65 -14.10 -51.83
C ALA A 667 -5.26 -12.87 -50.99
N ASN A 668 -5.64 -11.69 -51.47
CA ASN A 668 -5.42 -10.43 -50.78
C ASN A 668 -6.76 -9.70 -50.66
N ASP A 669 -7.03 -9.14 -49.48
CA ASP A 669 -8.15 -8.23 -49.25
C ASP A 669 -7.63 -6.88 -48.73
N ILE A 670 -8.17 -5.79 -49.27
CA ILE A 670 -8.05 -4.42 -48.75
C ILE A 670 -9.48 -3.93 -48.55
N ASN A 671 -9.83 -3.50 -47.33
CA ASN A 671 -11.14 -2.92 -47.07
C ASN A 671 -11.06 -1.65 -46.23
N LEU A 672 -11.97 -0.71 -46.51
CA LEU A 672 -12.25 0.46 -45.71
C LEU A 672 -13.48 0.16 -44.84
N GLU A 673 -13.29 0.14 -43.54
CA GLU A 673 -14.36 0.01 -42.55
C GLU A 673 -14.69 1.38 -41.96
N LEU A 674 -15.97 1.72 -41.88
CA LEU A 674 -16.49 2.87 -41.15
C LEU A 674 -17.40 2.35 -40.03
N ARG A 675 -17.05 2.62 -38.77
CA ARG A 675 -17.79 2.16 -37.59
C ARG A 675 -18.25 3.34 -36.73
N LEU A 676 -19.55 3.40 -36.47
CA LEU A 676 -20.18 4.35 -35.54
C LEU A 676 -20.62 3.60 -34.29
N ASP A 677 -19.94 3.86 -33.17
CA ASP A 677 -20.26 3.34 -31.85
C ASP A 677 -21.03 4.38 -31.02
N ARG A 678 -21.92 3.93 -30.13
CA ARG A 678 -22.45 4.74 -29.02
C ARG A 678 -22.57 3.87 -27.78
N ASN A 679 -21.81 4.17 -26.72
CA ASN A 679 -21.96 3.55 -25.41
C ASN A 679 -22.22 4.61 -24.33
N SER A 680 -23.40 4.52 -23.71
CA SER A 680 -23.92 5.41 -22.66
C SER A 680 -24.29 4.64 -21.38
N THR A 681 -23.71 3.44 -21.20
CA THR A 681 -24.04 2.55 -20.08
C THR A 681 -23.52 3.07 -18.73
N ASP A 682 -24.29 2.84 -17.66
CA ASP A 682 -23.95 3.32 -16.31
C ASP A 682 -22.98 2.40 -15.54
N ASN A 683 -22.89 1.13 -15.93
CA ASN A 683 -21.97 0.16 -15.34
C ASN A 683 -21.60 -0.93 -16.38
N PRO A 684 -20.31 -1.20 -16.65
CA PRO A 684 -19.90 -2.11 -17.72
C PRO A 684 -20.02 -3.61 -17.39
N VAL A 685 -20.46 -3.98 -16.18
CA VAL A 685 -20.63 -5.39 -15.74
C VAL A 685 -22.08 -5.69 -15.38
N TYR A 686 -22.77 -4.74 -14.76
CA TYR A 686 -24.17 -4.85 -14.35
C TYR A 686 -24.93 -3.56 -14.69
N THR A 687 -25.05 -3.27 -15.99
CA THR A 687 -25.79 -2.13 -16.55
C THR A 687 -27.21 -2.08 -15.98
N ARG A 688 -27.63 -0.88 -15.54
CA ARG A 688 -28.99 -0.59 -15.08
C ARG A 688 -29.65 0.51 -15.92
N ARG A 689 -28.86 1.34 -16.60
CA ARG A 689 -29.32 2.47 -17.42
C ARG A 689 -28.39 2.71 -18.62
N GLY A 690 -28.93 3.37 -19.65
CA GLY A 690 -28.21 3.71 -20.88
C GLY A 690 -28.40 2.69 -22.00
N SER A 691 -27.59 2.84 -23.06
CA SER A 691 -27.57 1.94 -24.21
C SER A 691 -26.15 1.75 -24.73
N GLU A 692 -25.90 0.60 -25.37
CA GLU A 692 -24.74 0.35 -26.21
C GLU A 692 -25.21 -0.11 -27.60
N PHE A 693 -24.67 0.48 -28.66
CA PHE A 693 -24.83 -0.02 -30.03
C PHE A 693 -23.59 0.30 -30.87
N SER A 694 -23.39 -0.47 -31.93
CA SER A 694 -22.36 -0.25 -32.96
C SER A 694 -22.95 -0.53 -34.34
N VAL A 695 -22.57 0.28 -35.32
CA VAL A 695 -22.93 0.12 -36.73
C VAL A 695 -21.66 0.21 -37.55
N SER A 696 -21.25 -0.87 -38.20
CA SER A 696 -20.11 -0.89 -39.14
C SER A 696 -20.56 -1.08 -40.58
N VAL A 697 -19.80 -0.49 -41.50
CA VAL A 697 -19.90 -0.69 -42.95
C VAL A 697 -18.49 -0.93 -43.48
N SER A 698 -18.23 -2.12 -44.01
CA SER A 698 -16.94 -2.48 -44.63
C SER A 698 -17.08 -2.51 -46.15
N LEU A 699 -16.21 -1.81 -46.84
CA LEU A 699 -16.21 -1.64 -48.30
C LEU A 699 -14.85 -2.04 -48.87
N THR A 700 -14.83 -3.02 -49.77
CA THR A 700 -13.67 -3.28 -50.61
C THR A 700 -13.64 -2.29 -51.78
N PRO A 701 -12.45 -1.85 -52.25
CA PRO A 701 -12.34 -1.11 -53.49
C PRO A 701 -12.57 -2.08 -54.67
N PRO A 702 -13.12 -1.61 -55.81
CA PRO A 702 -13.33 -2.47 -56.98
C PRO A 702 -11.99 -2.91 -57.59
N TYR A 703 -11.57 -4.15 -57.29
CA TYR A 703 -10.26 -4.71 -57.66
C TYR A 703 -9.95 -4.64 -59.17
N SER A 704 -10.96 -4.73 -60.02
CA SER A 704 -10.86 -4.58 -61.49
C SER A 704 -10.26 -3.24 -61.93
N LEU A 705 -10.40 -2.17 -61.14
CA LEU A 705 -9.75 -0.88 -61.42
C LEU A 705 -8.24 -0.89 -61.18
N PHE A 706 -7.72 -1.84 -60.40
CA PHE A 706 -6.32 -1.92 -59.97
C PHE A 706 -5.53 -2.94 -60.80
N ASP A 707 -6.10 -4.10 -61.09
CA ASP A 707 -5.42 -5.17 -61.85
C ASP A 707 -5.88 -5.31 -63.31
N LYS A 708 -6.90 -4.54 -63.72
CA LYS A 708 -7.49 -4.51 -65.07
C LYS A 708 -8.13 -5.83 -65.53
N LYS A 709 -8.51 -6.72 -64.61
CA LYS A 709 -9.29 -7.92 -64.96
C LYS A 709 -10.78 -7.67 -64.84
N ASP A 710 -11.53 -8.17 -65.81
CA ASP A 710 -12.99 -8.22 -65.70
C ASP A 710 -13.40 -9.47 -64.92
N TYR A 711 -13.65 -9.29 -63.62
CA TYR A 711 -14.12 -10.35 -62.73
C TYR A 711 -15.55 -10.85 -63.02
N SER A 712 -16.23 -10.32 -64.04
CA SER A 712 -17.49 -10.87 -64.57
C SER A 712 -17.30 -11.81 -65.76
N ASP A 713 -16.09 -11.93 -66.32
CA ASP A 713 -15.79 -12.84 -67.44
C ASP A 713 -15.72 -14.32 -66.97
N PRO A 714 -16.64 -15.20 -67.42
CA PRO A 714 -16.63 -16.62 -67.07
C PRO A 714 -15.47 -17.41 -67.71
N ALA A 715 -14.70 -16.80 -68.62
CA ALA A 715 -13.48 -17.38 -69.19
C ALA A 715 -12.21 -17.11 -68.34
N LEU A 716 -12.31 -16.35 -67.24
CA LEU A 716 -11.21 -16.23 -66.28
C LEU A 716 -10.81 -17.61 -65.72
N PRO A 717 -9.52 -17.97 -65.70
CA PRO A 717 -9.07 -19.20 -65.06
C PRO A 717 -9.47 -19.24 -63.57
N SER A 718 -10.11 -20.33 -63.14
CA SER A 718 -10.26 -20.65 -61.73
C SER A 718 -8.87 -20.81 -61.10
N ALA A 719 -8.58 -19.99 -60.09
CA ALA A 719 -7.29 -19.93 -59.40
C ALA A 719 -7.01 -21.17 -58.52
#